data_AF-A0A1V6EPD7-F1
#
_entry.id   AF-A0A1V6EPD7-F1
#
_cell.length_a   1.000
_cell.length_b   1.000
_cell.length_c   1.000
_cell.angle_alpha   90.00
_cell.angle_beta   90.00
_cell.angle_gamma   90.00
#
_symmetry.space_group_name_H-M   'P 1'
#
loop_
_entity.id
_entity.type
_entity.pdbx_description
1 polymer ?
#
loop_
_entity_poly.entity_id
_entity_poly.type
_entity_poly.pdbx_seq_one_letter_code
_entity_poly.pdbx_strand_id
1 'polypeptide(L)'
;MREVYLFTDTWRGGDREPFWAIRQLNWGINTNVFPRGEEDLRAFSDYLRERDMHLKLHYVSGGIGLRDPEYVGNAPDERLACWGRGRLVGDIGRKDTTLRFRPDPGVEMPFRLPAADWWQRYTCPPAIHNLFDYNFMVVGNELIQVGAFSDTDKDVWTLEQCQRGQGSTRLSDHRDGEAMRGLISAYGQQLVPENDSSLLEEVARNFAGMLNRCGIVHTEYDGAEVHTYNGRSWGFHKFASLVYSHLDHPVTAYTSGGWAPPCAIEYRLNTTQYALRERQKGIVAILLDQPFRPASNMLDAHWGMSQMCAHGFTIYQIAKPEPLFGVNIEALQSHGQTDQILETARNWKRVNQIIAPEQREQIRKTMFHEEDLLGQAGSHEQSELVHVLSKGSGQWEIFPTKVLTRPGNEDIRWQDGQEHGAISPRQFLKPGETLRLRNPFQPQATSIVLRVLWAFDPADQAAAAERGSDTDVRAADSAFDYAKMISTAGAASASGNVLLQPSPEEIRNLRDTRVTGDATVLTIEADNPFDQPAVNEDTLPEWSRTLNMTQRRGIGMWVTGDGSGAVLTLQIPGGDYVVPLTFTDRRYIEIPNAQAAWASSHWGWRMGSKRTYYEQVNWLKLGFGILPPRTKARASVEGLTALQEIPTELRNPVLQAGDTALKVQGTLASGQYVTWEGGLTATICDANWNQVAELPVTTEGFMVPTGEFDFQITADDGAALPWLELQVMTRDAPIVVPDPEQ
;
A
#
# COMPACT_ATOMS: atom_id res chain seq x y z
N MET A 1 16.04 -2.52 -26.42
CA MET A 1 17.16 -2.35 -25.47
C MET A 1 16.98 -3.38 -24.36
N ARG A 2 18.04 -4.11 -24.00
CA ARG A 2 18.03 -5.07 -22.88
C ARG A 2 18.70 -4.40 -21.69
N GLU A 3 18.06 -4.46 -20.53
CA GLU A 3 18.49 -3.69 -19.36
C GLU A 3 18.39 -4.57 -18.11
N VAL A 4 19.34 -4.44 -17.19
CA VAL A 4 19.26 -4.97 -15.83
C VAL A 4 19.07 -3.80 -14.89
N TYR A 5 18.06 -3.90 -14.04
CA TYR A 5 17.71 -2.88 -13.08
C TYR A 5 18.03 -3.37 -11.67
N LEU A 6 18.90 -2.64 -10.96
CA LEU A 6 19.24 -2.95 -9.58
C LEU A 6 18.58 -1.96 -8.64
N PHE A 7 17.81 -2.51 -7.70
CA PHE A 7 17.20 -1.75 -6.63
C PHE A 7 18.21 -1.48 -5.49
N THR A 8 17.92 -0.53 -4.59
CA THR A 8 18.88 -0.06 -3.58
C THR A 8 19.30 -1.13 -2.58
N ASP A 9 18.42 -2.08 -2.27
CA ASP A 9 18.73 -3.28 -1.49
C ASP A 9 19.81 -4.15 -2.16
N THR A 10 19.83 -4.18 -3.49
CA THR A 10 20.74 -5.04 -4.25
C THR A 10 22.10 -4.39 -4.43
N TRP A 11 22.16 -3.15 -4.91
CA TRP A 11 23.46 -2.52 -5.23
C TRP A 11 24.11 -1.75 -4.09
N ARG A 12 23.37 -1.31 -3.05
CA ARG A 12 23.90 -0.51 -1.92
C ARG A 12 23.70 -1.16 -0.54
N GLY A 13 22.45 -1.30 -0.10
CA GLY A 13 22.12 -1.41 1.32
C GLY A 13 21.94 -2.84 1.86
N GLY A 14 21.62 -3.81 1.01
CA GLY A 14 21.19 -5.13 1.43
C GLY A 14 19.88 -5.11 2.22
N ASP A 15 19.53 -6.26 2.82
CA ASP A 15 18.32 -6.43 3.65
C ASP A 15 18.27 -5.50 4.87
N ARG A 16 19.41 -4.93 5.28
CA ARG A 16 19.51 -4.04 6.44
C ARG A 16 19.23 -2.57 6.11
N GLU A 17 19.29 -2.20 4.84
CA GLU A 17 19.04 -0.84 4.33
C GLU A 17 18.30 -0.92 2.98
N PRO A 18 17.10 -1.54 2.96
CA PRO A 18 16.49 -1.99 1.71
C PRO A 18 16.08 -0.82 0.78
N PHE A 19 15.80 0.34 1.37
CA PHE A 19 15.40 1.55 0.63
C PHE A 19 16.25 2.76 1.01
N TRP A 20 16.01 3.36 2.18
CA TRP A 20 16.78 4.50 2.68
C TRP A 20 18.18 4.08 3.19
N ALA A 21 19.17 4.95 3.02
CA ALA A 21 20.52 4.70 3.54
C ALA A 21 20.53 4.86 5.06
N ILE A 22 21.11 3.96 5.83
CA ILE A 22 21.13 4.10 7.30
C ILE A 22 22.55 4.32 7.78
N ARG A 23 23.48 3.45 7.40
CA ARG A 23 24.85 3.37 7.92
C ARG A 23 25.90 3.47 6.82
N GLN A 24 25.49 3.48 5.56
CA GLN A 24 26.38 3.64 4.42
C GLN A 24 26.19 5.02 3.79
N LEU A 25 27.21 5.45 3.06
CA LEU A 25 27.10 6.56 2.13
C LEU A 25 25.98 6.27 1.12
N ASN A 26 25.32 7.31 0.62
CA ASN A 26 24.22 7.12 -0.32
C ASN A 26 24.66 6.54 -1.68
N TRP A 27 25.95 6.62 -2.03
CA TRP A 27 26.60 5.91 -3.16
C TRP A 27 27.44 4.68 -2.72
N GLY A 28 27.29 4.21 -1.48
CA GLY A 28 27.95 2.99 -0.99
C GLY A 28 27.52 1.76 -1.79
N ILE A 29 28.38 0.73 -1.83
CA ILE A 29 28.12 -0.50 -2.58
C ILE A 29 27.86 -1.65 -1.61
N ASN A 30 26.83 -2.45 -1.91
CA ASN A 30 26.47 -3.63 -1.14
C ASN A 30 27.55 -4.71 -1.25
N THR A 31 28.38 -4.84 -0.23
CA THR A 31 29.48 -5.82 -0.23
C THR A 31 29.04 -7.27 -0.03
N ASN A 32 27.76 -7.54 0.28
CA ASN A 32 27.24 -8.91 0.26
C ASN A 32 26.97 -9.40 -1.17
N VAL A 33 26.59 -8.48 -2.07
CA VAL A 33 26.34 -8.79 -3.50
C VAL A 33 27.59 -8.55 -4.34
N PHE A 34 28.35 -7.50 -4.01
CA PHE A 34 29.57 -7.07 -4.69
C PHE A 34 30.74 -7.08 -3.69
N PRO A 35 31.37 -8.24 -3.37
CA PRO A 35 32.37 -8.38 -2.31
C PRO A 35 33.55 -7.41 -2.36
N ARG A 36 33.98 -6.99 -3.56
CA ARG A 36 35.04 -5.98 -3.76
C ARG A 36 34.48 -4.56 -3.97
N GLY A 37 33.22 -4.35 -3.62
CA GLY A 37 32.53 -3.07 -3.73
C GLY A 37 32.40 -2.61 -5.17
N GLU A 38 32.80 -1.36 -5.42
CA GLU A 38 32.68 -0.69 -6.72
C GLU A 38 33.39 -1.46 -7.86
N GLU A 39 34.49 -2.16 -7.57
CA GLU A 39 35.19 -2.97 -8.58
C GLU A 39 34.30 -4.07 -9.17
N ASP A 40 33.50 -4.74 -8.33
CA ASP A 40 32.61 -5.81 -8.78
C ASP A 40 31.37 -5.24 -9.48
N LEU A 41 30.82 -4.11 -9.01
CA LEU A 41 29.72 -3.43 -9.71
C LEU A 41 30.14 -3.00 -11.12
N ARG A 42 31.33 -2.42 -11.25
CA ARG A 42 31.92 -2.06 -12.54
C ARG A 42 32.12 -3.30 -13.42
N ALA A 43 32.71 -4.36 -12.89
CA ALA A 43 32.90 -5.60 -13.64
C ALA A 43 31.57 -6.19 -14.14
N PHE A 44 30.50 -6.10 -13.34
CA PHE A 44 29.16 -6.52 -13.74
C PHE A 44 28.57 -5.63 -14.84
N SER A 45 28.71 -4.30 -14.72
CA SER A 45 28.32 -3.35 -15.76
C SER A 45 29.04 -3.62 -17.08
N ASP A 46 30.35 -3.86 -17.04
CA ASP A 46 31.18 -4.20 -18.21
C ASP A 46 30.71 -5.53 -18.84
N TYR A 47 30.47 -6.56 -18.02
CA TYR A 47 29.94 -7.85 -18.44
C TYR A 47 28.60 -7.74 -19.18
N LEU A 48 27.70 -6.86 -18.71
CA LEU A 48 26.43 -6.58 -19.37
C LEU A 48 26.64 -5.84 -20.70
N ARG A 49 27.54 -4.86 -20.73
CA ARG A 49 27.84 -4.07 -21.93
C ARG A 49 28.40 -4.93 -23.07
N GLU A 50 29.27 -5.88 -22.75
CA GLU A 50 29.77 -6.89 -23.72
C GLU A 50 28.65 -7.72 -24.37
N ARG A 51 27.47 -7.75 -23.76
CA ARG A 51 26.28 -8.50 -24.23
C ARG A 51 25.19 -7.60 -24.80
N ASP A 52 25.50 -6.31 -25.03
CA ASP A 52 24.51 -5.32 -25.49
C ASP A 52 23.33 -5.22 -24.51
N MET A 53 23.68 -5.18 -23.23
CA MET A 53 22.78 -4.93 -22.10
C MET A 53 23.30 -3.75 -21.28
N HIS A 54 22.39 -2.98 -20.68
CA HIS A 54 22.74 -1.84 -19.84
C HIS A 54 22.39 -2.07 -18.38
N LEU A 55 23.20 -1.54 -17.46
CA LEU A 55 22.91 -1.52 -16.04
C LEU A 55 22.22 -0.21 -15.64
N LYS A 56 21.16 -0.33 -14.82
CA LYS A 56 20.38 0.79 -14.29
C LYS A 56 20.35 0.70 -12.77
N LEU A 57 20.46 1.85 -12.10
CA LEU A 57 20.44 1.91 -10.64
C LEU A 57 19.23 2.70 -10.14
N HIS A 58 18.53 2.15 -9.14
CA HIS A 58 17.59 2.91 -8.33
C HIS A 58 18.34 3.75 -7.30
N TYR A 59 18.01 5.02 -7.13
CA TYR A 59 18.71 5.92 -6.22
C TYR A 59 17.77 6.87 -5.48
N VAL A 60 17.92 6.98 -4.15
CA VAL A 60 17.00 7.76 -3.30
C VAL A 60 17.49 9.20 -3.10
N SER A 61 17.71 9.89 -4.22
CA SER A 61 17.98 11.34 -4.38
C SER A 61 18.93 12.01 -3.36
N GLY A 62 19.88 11.28 -2.77
CA GLY A 62 20.91 11.89 -1.93
C GLY A 62 20.55 12.11 -0.46
N GLY A 63 19.52 11.44 0.07
CA GLY A 63 19.30 11.39 1.52
C GLY A 63 20.52 10.87 2.29
N ILE A 64 20.76 11.40 3.49
CA ILE A 64 21.88 11.06 4.38
C ILE A 64 21.32 10.28 5.58
N GLY A 65 21.81 9.06 5.77
CA GLY A 65 21.37 8.21 6.88
C GLY A 65 21.75 8.77 8.25
N LEU A 66 20.92 8.51 9.27
CA LEU A 66 21.21 8.93 10.66
C LEU A 66 22.51 8.33 11.23
N ARG A 67 23.08 7.30 10.60
CA ARG A 67 24.37 6.70 10.97
C ARG A 67 25.37 6.75 9.82
N ASP A 68 25.18 7.66 8.87
CA ASP A 68 26.11 7.88 7.77
C ASP A 68 27.53 8.11 8.34
N PRO A 69 28.54 7.37 7.86
CA PRO A 69 29.85 7.34 8.49
C PRO A 69 30.65 8.63 8.27
N GLU A 70 30.28 9.43 7.26
CA GLU A 70 31.01 10.64 6.85
C GLU A 70 30.28 11.91 7.27
N TYR A 71 28.98 11.99 7.00
CA TYR A 71 28.19 13.21 7.19
C TYR A 71 27.45 13.29 8.53
N VAL A 72 27.27 12.15 9.20
CA VAL A 72 26.83 12.14 10.61
C VAL A 72 28.01 11.77 11.52
N GLY A 73 28.70 10.66 11.22
CA GLY A 73 29.92 10.24 11.90
C GLY A 73 29.83 10.34 13.42
N ASN A 74 30.91 10.82 14.06
CA ASN A 74 30.87 11.19 15.47
C ASN A 74 30.47 12.67 15.70
N ALA A 75 30.25 13.43 14.63
CA ALA A 75 29.96 14.86 14.65
C ALA A 75 29.15 15.21 13.39
N PRO A 76 27.84 15.50 13.51
CA PRO A 76 27.00 15.82 12.36
C PRO A 76 27.54 17.03 11.58
N ASP A 77 27.58 16.95 10.25
CA ASP A 77 28.10 18.01 9.39
C ASP A 77 27.30 19.32 9.60
N GLU A 78 28.02 20.44 9.68
CA GLU A 78 27.44 21.78 9.87
C GLU A 78 26.56 22.24 8.70
N ARG A 79 26.71 21.60 7.53
CA ARG A 79 26.03 21.87 6.26
C ARG A 79 24.75 21.06 6.06
N LEU A 80 24.33 20.27 7.05
CA LEU A 80 23.03 19.57 7.04
C LEU A 80 21.87 20.56 7.20
N ALA A 81 20.75 20.27 6.53
CA ALA A 81 19.55 21.11 6.54
C ALA A 81 19.09 21.45 7.95
N CYS A 82 19.02 22.75 8.22
CA CYS A 82 18.75 23.31 9.53
C CYS A 82 17.48 24.18 9.49
N TRP A 83 16.58 24.01 10.46
CA TRP A 83 15.42 24.90 10.63
C TRP A 83 15.70 26.07 11.57
N GLY A 84 16.70 25.97 12.44
CA GLY A 84 17.04 27.04 13.39
C GLY A 84 18.31 26.77 14.18
N ARG A 85 19.00 27.84 14.57
CA ARG A 85 20.22 27.81 15.39
C ARG A 85 19.98 28.52 16.73
N GLY A 86 20.87 28.26 17.69
CA GLY A 86 20.83 28.87 19.00
C GLY A 86 21.86 28.28 19.94
N ARG A 87 21.58 28.30 21.25
CA ARG A 87 22.52 27.86 22.29
C ARG A 87 21.85 27.08 23.40
N LEU A 88 22.61 26.16 23.99
CA LEU A 88 22.24 25.48 25.22
C LEU A 88 22.21 26.48 26.38
N VAL A 89 21.24 26.33 27.27
CA VAL A 89 21.10 27.11 28.51
C VAL A 89 21.26 26.18 29.71
N GLY A 90 22.33 26.39 30.47
CA GLY A 90 22.75 25.56 31.59
C GLY A 90 23.63 24.38 31.17
N ASP A 91 24.47 23.94 32.11
CA ASP A 91 25.23 22.70 31.96
C ASP A 91 24.29 21.50 32.02
N ILE A 92 24.52 20.49 31.17
CA ILE A 92 23.79 19.22 31.19
C ILE A 92 24.77 18.04 31.27
N GLY A 93 24.40 17.05 32.08
CA GLY A 93 25.08 15.78 32.20
C GLY A 93 24.46 14.70 31.32
N ARG A 94 25.19 13.62 31.09
CA ARG A 94 24.78 12.45 30.26
C ARG A 94 23.40 11.85 30.56
N LYS A 95 22.85 12.05 31.76
CA LYS A 95 21.56 11.48 32.18
C LYS A 95 20.37 12.42 32.00
N ASP A 96 20.63 13.68 31.67
CA ASP A 96 19.57 14.68 31.54
C ASP A 96 18.73 14.39 30.30
N THR A 97 17.42 14.32 30.50
CA THR A 97 16.41 14.12 29.45
C THR A 97 15.64 15.39 29.14
N THR A 98 15.96 16.50 29.82
CA THR A 98 15.36 17.81 29.60
C THR A 98 16.46 18.82 29.34
N LEU A 99 16.40 19.50 28.20
CA LEU A 99 17.38 20.50 27.76
C LEU A 99 16.69 21.86 27.63
N ARG A 100 17.46 22.93 27.74
CA ARG A 100 16.96 24.29 27.54
C ARG A 100 17.68 24.94 26.38
N PHE A 101 16.92 25.39 25.40
CA PHE A 101 17.43 25.94 24.15
C PHE A 101 17.04 27.40 24.04
N ARG A 102 18.04 28.27 23.84
CA ARG A 102 17.81 29.68 23.48
C ARG A 102 17.97 29.80 21.95
N PRO A 103 16.88 29.94 21.18
CA PRO A 103 16.97 30.20 19.75
C PRO A 103 17.70 31.53 19.46
N ASP A 104 18.39 31.58 18.33
CA ASP A 104 18.91 32.85 17.79
C ASP A 104 17.76 33.77 17.35
N PRO A 105 17.95 35.09 17.28
CA PRO A 105 16.91 36.02 16.86
C PRO A 105 16.30 35.67 15.50
N GLY A 106 14.98 35.56 15.44
CA GLY A 106 14.22 35.24 14.22
C GLY A 106 13.99 33.75 13.97
N VAL A 107 14.49 32.86 14.84
CA VAL A 107 14.14 31.43 14.77
C VAL A 107 12.77 31.21 15.39
N GLU A 108 11.88 30.63 14.59
CA GLU A 108 10.52 30.25 15.00
C GLU A 108 10.39 28.73 15.06
N MET A 109 9.51 28.23 15.94
CA MET A 109 9.27 26.80 16.12
C MET A 109 8.61 26.21 14.87
N PRO A 110 9.17 25.14 14.26
CA PRO A 110 8.54 24.52 13.10
C PRO A 110 7.17 23.91 13.41
N PHE A 111 6.28 23.92 12.41
CA PHE A 111 4.99 23.26 12.44
C PHE A 111 4.66 22.61 11.09
N ARG A 112 3.95 21.49 11.11
CA ARG A 112 3.56 20.76 9.90
C ARG A 112 2.28 21.34 9.30
N LEU A 113 2.27 21.46 7.97
CA LEU A 113 1.05 21.72 7.22
C LEU A 113 0.20 20.44 7.09
N PRO A 114 -1.14 20.55 7.01
CA PRO A 114 -2.03 19.41 6.80
C PRO A 114 -1.72 18.63 5.51
N ALA A 115 -1.96 17.31 5.53
CA ALA A 115 -1.65 16.41 4.42
C ALA A 115 -2.41 16.74 3.12
N ALA A 116 -3.66 17.21 3.22
CA ALA A 116 -4.53 17.48 2.06
C ALA A 116 -4.05 18.61 1.12
N ASP A 117 -2.99 19.35 1.48
CA ASP A 117 -2.47 20.50 0.75
C ASP A 117 -1.12 20.24 0.04
N TRP A 118 -0.65 18.98 0.03
CA TRP A 118 0.75 18.63 -0.22
C TRP A 118 1.33 19.00 -1.59
N TRP A 119 0.55 18.96 -2.68
CA TRP A 119 1.04 19.29 -4.04
C TRP A 119 1.05 20.80 -4.37
N GLN A 120 0.43 21.66 -3.55
CA GLN A 120 0.14 23.07 -3.89
C GLN A 120 0.99 24.12 -3.16
N ARG A 121 1.71 23.77 -2.10
CA ARG A 121 2.31 24.79 -1.20
C ARG A 121 3.84 24.84 -1.29
N TYR A 122 4.35 26.07 -1.32
CA TYR A 122 5.77 26.35 -1.06
C TYR A 122 5.99 26.21 0.45
N THR A 123 6.84 25.28 0.87
CA THR A 123 7.17 25.10 2.30
C THR A 123 8.53 25.71 2.60
N CYS A 124 8.65 26.34 3.76
CA CYS A 124 9.89 26.90 4.28
C CYS A 124 9.74 27.01 5.79
N PRO A 125 10.74 26.58 6.60
CA PRO A 125 10.69 26.79 8.04
C PRO A 125 10.29 28.23 8.39
N PRO A 126 9.35 28.42 9.34
CA PRO A 126 8.82 27.40 10.25
C PRO A 126 7.70 26.51 9.68
N ALA A 127 7.07 26.85 8.56
CA ALA A 127 5.99 26.06 7.96
C ALA A 127 6.56 24.94 7.07
N ILE A 128 6.56 23.71 7.56
CA ILE A 128 7.14 22.56 6.85
C ILE A 128 6.08 21.58 6.36
N HIS A 129 6.42 20.82 5.33
CA HIS A 129 5.57 19.74 4.83
C HIS A 129 5.46 18.60 5.86
N ASN A 130 4.35 17.85 5.84
CA ASN A 130 4.14 16.69 6.72
C ASN A 130 5.13 15.53 6.49
N LEU A 131 5.96 15.59 5.43
CA LEU A 131 7.00 14.60 5.14
C LEU A 131 8.29 14.90 5.93
N PHE A 132 8.39 16.10 6.50
CA PHE A 132 9.55 16.51 7.29
C PHE A 132 9.26 16.49 8.79
N ASP A 133 10.26 16.00 9.52
CA ASP A 133 10.38 16.06 10.95
C ASP A 133 11.40 17.13 11.35
N TYR A 134 11.20 17.71 12.53
CA TYR A 134 12.01 18.78 13.11
C TYR A 134 12.52 18.45 14.51
N ASN A 135 12.35 17.20 14.94
CA ASN A 135 12.63 16.75 16.30
C ASN A 135 14.08 16.29 16.51
N PHE A 136 14.95 16.40 15.52
CA PHE A 136 16.38 16.17 15.69
C PHE A 136 17.11 17.49 15.98
N MET A 137 17.86 17.52 17.07
CA MET A 137 18.70 18.63 17.50
C MET A 137 20.16 18.18 17.58
N VAL A 138 21.10 19.08 17.35
CA VAL A 138 22.53 18.87 17.59
C VAL A 138 22.99 19.82 18.68
N VAL A 139 23.69 19.31 19.71
CA VAL A 139 24.43 20.11 20.71
C VAL A 139 25.90 19.73 20.59
N GLY A 140 26.76 20.69 20.25
CA GLY A 140 28.16 20.38 19.93
C GLY A 140 28.25 19.33 18.82
N ASN A 141 28.70 18.12 19.16
CA ASN A 141 28.82 16.98 18.23
C ASN A 141 27.75 15.89 18.46
N GLU A 142 26.84 16.09 19.39
CA GLU A 142 25.86 15.09 19.78
C GLU A 142 24.52 15.31 19.07
N LEU A 143 24.00 14.26 18.44
CA LEU A 143 22.65 14.22 17.88
C LEU A 143 21.66 13.78 18.95
N ILE A 144 20.55 14.51 19.06
CA ILE A 144 19.52 14.33 20.09
C ILE A 144 18.16 14.27 19.38
N GLN A 145 17.34 13.29 19.74
CA GLN A 145 15.94 13.23 19.33
C GLN A 145 15.07 13.77 20.47
N VAL A 146 14.28 14.79 20.18
CA VAL A 146 13.40 15.48 21.14
C VAL A 146 12.01 14.84 21.10
N GLY A 147 11.44 14.53 22.27
CA GLY A 147 10.09 13.97 22.34
C GLY A 147 9.01 15.05 22.30
N ALA A 148 9.23 16.18 22.98
CA ALA A 148 8.32 17.32 22.96
C ALA A 148 9.07 18.65 23.14
N PHE A 149 8.48 19.71 22.61
CA PHE A 149 8.91 21.08 22.81
C PHE A 149 7.84 21.83 23.60
N SER A 150 8.26 22.55 24.63
CA SER A 150 7.41 23.42 25.44
C SER A 150 8.08 24.78 25.61
N ASP A 151 7.31 25.77 26.07
CA ASP A 151 7.78 27.15 26.23
C ASP A 151 8.29 27.82 24.94
N THR A 152 7.78 27.41 23.77
CA THR A 152 8.22 27.91 22.46
C THR A 152 7.80 29.36 22.19
N ASP A 153 6.97 29.94 23.06
CA ASP A 153 6.57 31.34 23.11
C ASP A 153 7.53 32.22 23.94
N LYS A 154 8.57 31.63 24.55
CA LYS A 154 9.54 32.30 25.43
C LYS A 154 10.94 32.36 24.81
N ASP A 155 11.82 33.19 25.39
CA ASP A 155 13.23 33.32 24.98
C ASP A 155 14.06 32.03 25.19
N VAL A 156 13.59 31.11 26.03
CA VAL A 156 14.25 29.83 26.30
C VAL A 156 13.20 28.74 26.26
N TRP A 157 13.33 27.86 25.28
CA TRP A 157 12.46 26.72 25.07
C TRP A 157 12.92 25.55 25.91
N THR A 158 11.98 24.69 26.26
CA THR A 158 12.23 23.46 27.01
C THR A 158 12.06 22.27 26.06
N LEU A 159 13.12 21.47 25.92
CA LEU A 159 13.16 20.26 25.11
C LEU A 159 13.01 19.08 26.06
N GLU A 160 11.90 18.37 25.96
CA GLU A 160 11.51 17.32 26.89
C GLU A 160 11.68 15.92 26.27
N GLN A 161 11.83 14.91 27.14
CA GLN A 161 11.94 13.50 26.74
C GLN A 161 13.07 13.27 25.72
N CYS A 162 14.18 14.00 25.87
CA CYS A 162 15.31 13.94 24.97
C CYS A 162 15.97 12.56 25.02
N GLN A 163 16.04 11.91 23.87
CA GLN A 163 16.86 10.72 23.65
C GLN A 163 18.19 11.15 23.07
N ARG A 164 19.25 10.94 23.85
CA ARG A 164 20.58 11.51 23.63
C ARG A 164 21.56 10.52 23.00
N GLY A 165 22.59 11.01 22.31
CA GLY A 165 23.58 10.18 21.61
C GLY A 165 23.00 9.35 20.47
N GLN A 166 22.13 9.96 19.66
CA GLN A 166 21.45 9.32 18.54
C GLN A 166 22.36 9.11 17.33
N GLY A 167 21.90 8.25 16.40
CA GLY A 167 22.63 7.98 15.17
C GLY A 167 23.94 7.23 15.43
N SER A 168 25.05 7.80 14.97
CA SER A 168 26.43 7.36 15.25
C SER A 168 27.16 8.27 16.25
N THR A 169 26.49 9.30 16.78
CA THR A 169 27.09 10.25 17.73
C THR A 169 27.21 9.65 19.13
N ARG A 170 28.06 10.26 19.98
CA ARG A 170 28.32 9.76 21.33
C ARG A 170 27.68 10.67 22.37
N LEU A 171 27.09 10.03 23.38
CA LEU A 171 26.58 10.71 24.57
C LEU A 171 27.73 11.43 25.32
N SER A 172 27.57 12.75 25.51
CA SER A 172 28.54 13.65 26.16
C SER A 172 27.93 14.49 27.28
N ASP A 173 28.77 15.17 28.06
CA ASP A 173 28.34 16.27 28.92
C ASP A 173 28.50 17.57 28.10
N HIS A 174 27.61 18.54 28.28
CA HIS A 174 27.66 19.82 27.55
C HIS A 174 27.59 21.00 28.52
N ARG A 175 28.26 22.09 28.15
CA ARG A 175 28.34 23.33 28.92
C ARG A 175 27.35 24.37 28.44
N ASP A 176 26.92 25.22 29.37
CA ASP A 176 26.14 26.41 29.07
C ASP A 176 26.75 27.21 27.90
N GLY A 177 25.89 27.66 26.97
CA GLY A 177 26.28 28.45 25.81
C GLY A 177 26.81 27.65 24.61
N GLU A 178 26.96 26.32 24.72
CA GLU A 178 27.30 25.47 23.59
C GLU A 178 26.32 25.64 22.43
N ALA A 179 26.85 25.57 21.20
CA ALA A 179 26.06 25.76 20.00
C ALA A 179 25.02 24.65 19.85
N MET A 180 23.79 25.05 19.52
CA MET A 180 22.69 24.16 19.21
C MET A 180 22.11 24.47 17.84
N ARG A 181 21.67 23.44 17.13
CA ARG A 181 20.90 23.60 15.89
C ARG A 181 19.84 22.52 15.75
N GLY A 182 18.71 22.88 15.16
CA GLY A 182 17.62 21.96 14.84
C GLY A 182 17.69 21.54 13.38
N LEU A 183 17.69 20.23 13.14
CA LEU A 183 17.81 19.64 11.82
C LEU A 183 16.44 19.36 11.20
N ILE A 184 16.40 19.43 9.87
CA ILE A 184 15.31 18.90 9.06
C ILE A 184 15.61 17.44 8.73
N SER A 185 14.65 16.57 9.02
CA SER A 185 14.69 15.16 8.63
C SER A 185 13.54 14.82 7.71
N ALA A 186 13.80 14.11 6.60
CA ALA A 186 12.74 13.57 5.76
C ALA A 186 12.30 12.19 6.27
N TYR A 187 10.97 11.96 6.30
CA TYR A 187 10.31 10.71 6.71
C TYR A 187 10.71 10.19 8.09
N GLY A 188 11.25 11.05 8.96
CA GLY A 188 11.84 10.68 10.24
C GLY A 188 13.04 9.72 10.15
N GLN A 189 13.59 9.53 8.95
CA GLN A 189 14.55 8.47 8.65
C GLN A 189 15.88 9.00 8.15
N GLN A 190 15.88 10.12 7.42
CA GLN A 190 17.07 10.67 6.76
C GLN A 190 17.26 12.14 7.10
N LEU A 191 18.51 12.56 7.19
CA LEU A 191 18.93 13.95 7.11
C LEU A 191 19.16 14.31 5.64
N VAL A 192 19.20 15.60 5.33
CA VAL A 192 19.46 16.08 3.96
C VAL A 192 20.48 17.21 3.99
N PRO A 193 21.30 17.38 2.94
CA PRO A 193 22.15 18.56 2.80
C PRO A 193 21.32 19.84 2.80
N GLU A 194 21.87 20.95 3.29
CA GLU A 194 21.28 22.25 2.98
C GLU A 194 21.35 22.48 1.47
N ASN A 195 20.21 22.86 0.87
CA ASN A 195 20.11 23.02 -0.59
C ASN A 195 21.08 24.08 -1.16
N ASP A 196 21.55 25.02 -0.35
CA ASP A 196 22.53 26.04 -0.73
C ASP A 196 23.95 25.81 -0.23
N SER A 197 24.19 24.69 0.46
CA SER A 197 25.51 24.34 0.94
C SER A 197 26.38 23.67 -0.11
N SER A 198 27.70 23.69 0.12
CA SER A 198 28.65 22.90 -0.64
C SER A 198 28.48 21.38 -0.44
N LEU A 199 27.78 20.95 0.62
CA LEU A 199 27.52 19.53 0.87
C LEU A 199 26.58 18.95 -0.20
N LEU A 200 25.61 19.72 -0.70
CA LEU A 200 24.72 19.26 -1.79
C LEU A 200 25.53 18.91 -3.05
N GLU A 201 26.45 19.79 -3.45
CA GLU A 201 27.34 19.56 -4.59
C GLU A 201 28.29 18.40 -4.35
N GLU A 202 28.85 18.29 -3.15
CA GLU A 202 29.74 17.18 -2.79
C GLU A 202 29.05 15.83 -2.93
N VAL A 203 27.84 15.69 -2.38
CA VAL A 203 27.02 14.46 -2.51
C VAL A 203 26.68 14.18 -3.97
N ALA A 204 26.24 15.20 -4.72
CA ALA A 204 25.90 15.05 -6.14
C ALA A 204 27.11 14.60 -6.98
N ARG A 205 28.27 15.21 -6.75
CA ARG A 205 29.53 14.91 -7.45
C ARG A 205 30.02 13.50 -7.13
N ASN A 206 29.94 13.06 -5.88
CA ASN A 206 30.38 11.72 -5.49
C ASN A 206 29.50 10.63 -6.13
N PHE A 207 28.18 10.85 -6.17
CA PHE A 207 27.26 9.97 -6.87
C PHE A 207 27.53 9.93 -8.38
N ALA A 208 27.66 11.09 -9.04
CA ALA A 208 28.02 11.17 -10.46
C ALA A 208 29.36 10.45 -10.75
N GLY A 209 30.34 10.62 -9.87
CA GLY A 209 31.64 9.96 -9.97
C GLY A 209 31.53 8.43 -9.93
N MET A 210 30.66 7.87 -9.08
CA MET A 210 30.39 6.43 -9.05
C MET A 210 29.76 5.95 -10.37
N LEU A 211 28.78 6.70 -10.90
CA LEU A 211 28.16 6.39 -12.20
C LEU A 211 29.20 6.38 -13.34
N ASN A 212 30.08 7.38 -13.39
CA ASN A 212 31.17 7.48 -14.36
C ASN A 212 32.12 6.28 -14.27
N ARG A 213 32.62 5.96 -13.07
CA ARG A 213 33.58 4.85 -12.87
C ARG A 213 32.99 3.49 -13.20
N CYS A 214 31.69 3.29 -12.95
CA CYS A 214 30.97 2.05 -13.27
C CYS A 214 30.34 2.04 -14.68
N GLY A 215 30.43 3.15 -15.44
CA GLY A 215 29.81 3.28 -16.77
C GLY A 215 28.31 3.02 -16.76
N ILE A 216 27.60 3.60 -15.79
CA ILE A 216 26.15 3.46 -15.58
C ILE A 216 25.40 4.49 -16.41
N VAL A 217 24.57 4.01 -17.34
CA VAL A 217 23.88 4.86 -18.33
C VAL A 217 22.45 5.28 -17.93
N HIS A 218 22.01 4.89 -16.73
CA HIS A 218 20.69 5.23 -16.21
C HIS A 218 20.61 5.26 -14.69
N THR A 219 19.89 6.26 -14.14
CA THR A 219 19.55 6.34 -12.71
C THR A 219 18.10 6.76 -12.49
N GLU A 220 17.44 6.16 -11.51
CA GLU A 220 16.12 6.60 -11.02
C GLU A 220 16.30 7.46 -9.77
N TYR A 221 15.83 8.71 -9.79
CA TYR A 221 15.83 9.65 -8.67
C TYR A 221 14.53 9.54 -7.88
N ASP A 222 14.47 8.55 -7.01
CA ASP A 222 13.37 8.39 -6.06
C ASP A 222 13.58 9.26 -4.81
N GLY A 223 12.52 9.58 -4.07
CA GLY A 223 12.58 10.48 -2.94
C GLY A 223 13.07 11.89 -3.32
N ALA A 224 12.77 12.37 -4.54
CA ALA A 224 13.17 13.71 -5.00
C ALA A 224 12.69 14.82 -4.05
N GLU A 225 11.55 14.59 -3.41
CA GLU A 225 10.89 15.47 -2.46
C GLU A 225 11.69 15.73 -1.17
N VAL A 226 12.72 14.94 -0.85
CA VAL A 226 13.56 15.19 0.34
C VAL A 226 14.28 16.54 0.30
N HIS A 227 14.44 17.13 -0.90
CA HIS A 227 15.03 18.45 -1.11
C HIS A 227 14.00 19.60 -1.15
N THR A 228 12.75 19.36 -0.74
CA THR A 228 11.65 20.36 -0.84
C THR A 228 11.40 21.15 0.46
N TYR A 229 12.21 20.96 1.49
CA TYR A 229 11.96 21.58 2.81
C TYR A 229 11.98 23.11 2.81
N ASN A 230 12.67 23.74 1.85
CA ASN A 230 12.76 25.20 1.70
C ASN A 230 12.31 25.68 0.31
N GLY A 231 11.32 25.02 -0.28
CA GLY A 231 10.60 25.51 -1.44
C GLY A 231 9.73 24.43 -2.06
N ARG A 232 9.48 24.52 -3.37
CA ARG A 232 8.90 23.39 -4.12
C ARG A 232 10.04 22.46 -4.55
N SER A 233 10.17 22.13 -5.83
CA SER A 233 11.16 21.17 -6.32
C SER A 233 12.53 21.77 -6.68
N TRP A 234 12.83 23.01 -6.29
CA TRP A 234 14.05 23.69 -6.74
C TRP A 234 15.33 23.02 -6.22
N GLY A 235 15.33 22.57 -4.95
CA GLY A 235 16.47 21.86 -4.35
C GLY A 235 16.79 20.58 -5.09
N PHE A 236 15.75 19.80 -5.43
CA PHE A 236 15.89 18.61 -6.26
C PHE A 236 16.42 18.94 -7.67
N HIS A 237 15.84 19.95 -8.34
CA HIS A 237 16.32 20.36 -9.66
C HIS A 237 17.79 20.79 -9.63
N LYS A 238 18.22 21.48 -8.57
CA LYS A 238 19.62 21.83 -8.35
C LYS A 238 20.48 20.59 -8.15
N PHE A 239 20.08 19.67 -7.26
CA PHE A 239 20.77 18.39 -7.04
C PHE A 239 20.95 17.60 -8.34
N ALA A 240 19.87 17.35 -9.07
CA ALA A 240 19.90 16.61 -10.33
C ALA A 240 20.77 17.31 -11.39
N SER A 241 20.73 18.65 -11.45
CA SER A 241 21.59 19.43 -12.36
C SER A 241 23.06 19.32 -11.98
N LEU A 242 23.40 19.30 -10.69
CA LEU A 242 24.76 19.12 -10.20
C LEU A 242 25.28 17.72 -10.55
N VAL A 243 24.49 16.66 -10.32
CA VAL A 243 24.83 15.30 -10.75
C VAL A 243 25.09 15.30 -12.26
N TYR A 244 24.15 15.82 -13.04
CA TYR A 244 24.24 15.87 -14.51
C TYR A 244 25.48 16.61 -15.00
N SER A 245 25.86 17.72 -14.36
CA SER A 245 27.05 18.50 -14.73
C SER A 245 28.39 17.80 -14.47
N HIS A 246 28.39 16.76 -13.63
CA HIS A 246 29.56 15.97 -13.29
C HIS A 246 29.65 14.63 -14.02
N LEU A 247 28.68 14.30 -14.88
CA LEU A 247 28.72 13.10 -15.71
C LEU A 247 29.70 13.26 -16.88
N ASP A 248 30.39 12.18 -17.22
CA ASP A 248 31.32 12.14 -18.38
C ASP A 248 30.75 11.41 -19.60
N HIS A 249 29.52 10.91 -19.50
CA HIS A 249 28.78 10.25 -20.56
C HIS A 249 27.27 10.49 -20.41
N PRO A 250 26.46 10.28 -21.46
CA PRO A 250 25.01 10.43 -21.38
C PRO A 250 24.39 9.44 -20.38
N VAL A 251 23.64 9.96 -19.41
CA VAL A 251 22.88 9.17 -18.43
C VAL A 251 21.43 9.61 -18.49
N THR A 252 20.56 8.65 -18.78
CA THR A 252 19.10 8.86 -18.72
C THR A 252 18.63 8.81 -17.27
N ALA A 253 17.60 9.58 -16.93
CA ALA A 253 17.08 9.58 -15.57
C ALA A 253 15.59 9.88 -15.52
N TYR A 254 14.90 9.27 -14.56
CA TYR A 254 13.52 9.61 -14.20
C TYR A 254 13.39 9.79 -12.70
N THR A 255 12.33 10.44 -12.26
CA THR A 255 11.85 10.39 -10.88
C THR A 255 10.92 9.19 -10.69
N SER A 256 10.54 8.88 -9.45
CA SER A 256 9.55 7.83 -9.16
C SER A 256 8.21 8.00 -9.90
N GLY A 257 7.83 9.25 -10.20
CA GLY A 257 6.67 9.61 -11.03
C GLY A 257 6.88 9.45 -12.54
N GLY A 258 8.03 8.96 -12.99
CA GLY A 258 8.37 8.75 -14.40
C GLY A 258 8.82 10.00 -15.16
N TRP A 259 9.08 11.11 -14.45
CA TRP A 259 9.46 12.38 -15.07
C TRP A 259 10.98 12.51 -15.18
N ALA A 260 11.48 12.88 -16.36
CA ALA A 260 12.90 13.21 -16.50
C ALA A 260 13.23 14.54 -15.78
N PRO A 261 14.36 14.64 -15.06
CA PRO A 261 14.77 15.91 -14.46
C PRO A 261 14.99 16.95 -15.57
N PRO A 262 14.65 18.24 -15.36
CA PRO A 262 14.70 19.25 -16.41
C PRO A 262 16.07 19.44 -17.09
N CYS A 263 17.16 19.05 -16.43
CA CYS A 263 18.53 19.12 -16.93
C CYS A 263 18.87 18.05 -17.99
N ALA A 264 18.12 16.95 -18.07
CA ALA A 264 18.38 15.84 -19.00
C ALA A 264 17.91 16.21 -20.42
N ILE A 265 18.79 16.82 -21.21
CA ILE A 265 18.47 17.34 -22.54
C ILE A 265 18.16 16.25 -23.55
N GLU A 266 18.59 15.01 -23.31
CA GLU A 266 18.37 13.82 -24.14
C GLU A 266 16.88 13.59 -24.37
N TYR A 267 16.02 13.95 -23.42
CA TYR A 267 14.57 13.80 -23.55
C TYR A 267 13.93 14.83 -24.49
N ARG A 268 14.69 15.86 -24.89
CA ARG A 268 14.22 16.95 -25.78
C ARG A 268 14.73 16.80 -27.21
N LEU A 269 15.62 15.86 -27.51
CA LEU A 269 16.13 15.64 -28.87
C LEU A 269 15.14 14.77 -29.65
N ASN A 270 14.82 15.17 -30.89
CA ASN A 270 13.80 14.48 -31.72
C ASN A 270 14.04 12.97 -31.89
N THR A 271 15.30 12.55 -32.01
CA THR A 271 15.69 11.16 -32.24
C THR A 271 15.50 10.28 -31.01
N THR A 272 15.78 10.79 -29.81
CA THR A 272 15.68 10.05 -28.55
C THR A 272 14.32 10.22 -27.89
N GLN A 273 13.63 11.34 -28.12
CA GLN A 273 12.30 11.59 -27.57
C GLN A 273 11.32 10.47 -27.97
N TYR A 274 11.38 9.95 -29.20
CA TYR A 274 10.54 8.80 -29.59
C TYR A 274 10.89 7.51 -28.84
N ALA A 275 12.18 7.22 -28.64
CA ALA A 275 12.63 6.04 -27.91
C ALA A 275 12.39 6.11 -26.39
N LEU A 276 12.23 7.33 -25.85
CA LEU A 276 12.05 7.62 -24.43
C LEU A 276 10.61 8.04 -24.10
N ARG A 277 9.70 8.06 -25.08
CA ARG A 277 8.54 8.97 -25.09
C ARG A 277 7.61 8.79 -23.90
N GLU A 278 7.23 7.56 -23.54
CA GLU A 278 6.33 7.32 -22.40
C GLU A 278 6.59 5.93 -21.80
N ARG A 279 7.07 5.91 -20.55
CA ARG A 279 7.23 4.70 -19.72
C ARG A 279 6.29 4.78 -18.52
N GLN A 280 4.98 4.87 -18.74
CA GLN A 280 4.03 4.67 -17.64
C GLN A 280 3.83 3.18 -17.39
N LYS A 281 3.83 2.83 -16.10
CA LYS A 281 3.91 1.48 -15.56
C LYS A 281 2.51 0.86 -15.58
N GLY A 282 2.26 -0.08 -16.48
CA GLY A 282 1.38 -1.19 -16.09
C GLY A 282 2.22 -2.18 -15.29
N ILE A 283 1.66 -2.77 -14.24
CA ILE A 283 2.33 -3.83 -13.48
C ILE A 283 1.51 -5.10 -13.61
N VAL A 284 2.18 -6.18 -14.00
CA VAL A 284 1.71 -7.54 -13.82
C VAL A 284 2.21 -7.97 -12.45
N ALA A 285 1.34 -7.86 -11.45
CA ALA A 285 1.65 -8.22 -10.08
C ALA A 285 1.80 -9.73 -9.95
N ILE A 286 2.92 -10.21 -9.42
CA ILE A 286 3.06 -11.59 -8.93
C ILE A 286 3.37 -11.53 -7.44
N LEU A 287 2.43 -12.03 -6.63
CA LEU A 287 2.50 -12.07 -5.17
C LEU A 287 1.97 -13.42 -4.68
N LEU A 288 2.67 -14.02 -3.71
CA LEU A 288 2.16 -15.17 -2.96
C LEU A 288 1.11 -14.73 -1.94
N ASP A 289 0.32 -15.68 -1.45
CA ASP A 289 -0.66 -15.47 -0.40
C ASP A 289 0.02 -14.97 0.88
N GLN A 290 -0.58 -13.94 1.47
CA GLN A 290 -0.14 -13.33 2.72
C GLN A 290 -1.36 -13.13 3.63
N PRO A 291 -1.19 -13.11 4.96
CA PRO A 291 -2.31 -12.93 5.89
C PRO A 291 -3.17 -11.69 5.60
N PHE A 292 -2.57 -10.65 5.03
CA PHE A 292 -3.19 -9.36 4.69
C PHE A 292 -3.58 -9.19 3.22
N ARG A 293 -3.30 -10.17 2.34
CA ARG A 293 -3.65 -10.08 0.93
C ARG A 293 -3.59 -11.45 0.23
N PRO A 294 -4.59 -11.84 -0.57
CA PRO A 294 -4.52 -13.04 -1.41
C PRO A 294 -3.41 -12.95 -2.46
N ALA A 295 -2.95 -14.12 -2.93
CA ALA A 295 -2.07 -14.21 -4.09
C ALA A 295 -2.70 -13.54 -5.33
N SER A 296 -1.88 -12.89 -6.14
CA SER A 296 -2.29 -12.34 -7.44
C SER A 296 -2.87 -13.43 -8.34
N ASN A 297 -3.83 -13.10 -9.19
CA ASN A 297 -4.43 -14.09 -10.10
C ASN A 297 -4.41 -13.62 -11.56
N MET A 298 -4.85 -14.52 -12.46
CA MET A 298 -4.90 -14.22 -13.90
C MET A 298 -5.80 -13.03 -14.28
N LEU A 299 -6.91 -12.78 -13.57
CA LEU A 299 -7.75 -11.60 -13.83
C LEU A 299 -7.01 -10.31 -13.45
N ASP A 300 -6.30 -10.31 -12.32
CA ASP A 300 -5.46 -9.17 -11.90
C ASP A 300 -4.38 -8.88 -12.96
N ALA A 301 -3.78 -9.93 -13.53
CA ALA A 301 -2.81 -9.82 -14.62
C ALA A 301 -3.45 -9.23 -15.89
N HIS A 302 -4.63 -9.72 -16.30
CA HIS A 302 -5.38 -9.18 -17.44
C HIS A 302 -5.78 -7.72 -17.26
N TRP A 303 -6.16 -7.32 -16.05
CA TRP A 303 -6.46 -5.93 -15.71
C TRP A 303 -5.28 -5.02 -16.06
N GLY A 304 -4.09 -5.28 -15.49
CA GLY A 304 -2.90 -4.47 -15.76
C GLY A 304 -2.45 -4.50 -17.23
N MET A 305 -2.48 -5.68 -17.87
CA MET A 305 -2.04 -5.83 -19.27
C MET A 305 -2.99 -5.20 -20.29
N SER A 306 -4.30 -5.20 -20.00
CA SER A 306 -5.30 -4.58 -20.87
C SER A 306 -5.19 -3.06 -20.88
N GLN A 307 -4.89 -2.45 -19.73
CA GLN A 307 -4.59 -1.01 -19.62
C GLN A 307 -3.37 -0.65 -20.47
N MET A 308 -2.28 -1.44 -20.38
CA MET A 308 -1.10 -1.22 -21.23
C MET A 308 -1.44 -1.26 -22.72
N CYS A 309 -2.28 -2.22 -23.13
CA CYS A 309 -2.73 -2.31 -24.52
C CYS A 309 -3.61 -1.13 -24.93
N ALA A 310 -4.53 -0.70 -24.06
CA ALA A 310 -5.46 0.41 -24.29
C ALA A 310 -4.74 1.75 -24.52
N HIS A 311 -3.67 2.00 -23.76
CA HIS A 311 -2.86 3.22 -23.88
C HIS A 311 -1.69 3.09 -24.86
N GLY A 312 -1.48 1.91 -25.46
CA GLY A 312 -0.36 1.66 -26.37
C GLY A 312 1.01 1.63 -25.67
N PHE A 313 1.04 1.35 -24.36
CA PHE A 313 2.27 1.16 -23.62
C PHE A 313 2.99 -0.11 -24.08
N THR A 314 4.30 0.02 -24.33
CA THR A 314 5.11 -1.08 -24.90
C THR A 314 5.85 -1.91 -23.84
N ILE A 315 5.74 -1.51 -22.57
CA ILE A 315 6.42 -2.15 -21.44
C ILE A 315 5.40 -2.96 -20.64
N TYR A 316 5.55 -4.29 -20.71
CA TYR A 316 4.81 -5.24 -19.89
C TYR A 316 5.72 -5.67 -18.73
N GLN A 317 5.64 -4.95 -17.60
CA GLN A 317 6.49 -5.18 -16.44
C GLN A 317 5.88 -6.25 -15.53
N ILE A 318 6.73 -7.15 -15.03
CA ILE A 318 6.38 -8.13 -14.00
C ILE A 318 7.12 -7.75 -12.74
N ALA A 319 6.38 -7.53 -11.66
CA ALA A 319 6.93 -7.07 -10.40
C ALA A 319 6.03 -7.46 -9.22
N LYS A 320 6.51 -7.19 -8.02
CA LYS A 320 5.63 -7.11 -6.86
C LYS A 320 4.74 -5.84 -7.00
N PRO A 321 3.46 -5.87 -6.58
CA PRO A 321 2.59 -4.69 -6.66
C PRO A 321 3.08 -3.51 -5.81
N GLU A 322 3.72 -3.78 -4.67
CA GLU A 322 4.42 -2.75 -3.91
C GLU A 322 5.57 -2.23 -4.80
N PRO A 323 5.54 -0.95 -5.20
CA PRO A 323 6.59 -0.36 -5.99
C PRO A 323 7.83 -0.47 -5.14
N LEU A 324 8.99 -0.47 -5.80
CA LEU A 324 10.29 -0.58 -5.17
C LEU A 324 10.74 -2.02 -4.88
N PHE A 325 9.85 -3.03 -4.94
CA PHE A 325 10.24 -4.42 -4.71
C PHE A 325 10.11 -5.29 -5.97
N GLY A 326 11.19 -5.99 -6.31
CA GLY A 326 11.17 -7.00 -7.37
C GLY A 326 10.44 -8.27 -6.95
N VAL A 327 10.08 -9.10 -7.93
CA VAL A 327 9.68 -10.49 -7.68
C VAL A 327 10.95 -11.36 -7.65
N ASN A 328 11.10 -12.23 -6.65
CA ASN A 328 12.24 -13.14 -6.56
C ASN A 328 11.92 -14.51 -7.21
N ILE A 329 12.96 -15.31 -7.47
CA ILE A 329 12.81 -16.62 -8.14
C ILE A 329 11.93 -17.57 -7.34
N GLU A 330 12.04 -17.56 -6.01
CA GLU A 330 11.23 -18.40 -5.12
C GLU A 330 9.74 -18.09 -5.24
N ALA A 331 9.36 -16.83 -5.28
CA ALA A 331 7.99 -16.38 -5.48
C ALA A 331 7.46 -16.80 -6.86
N LEU A 332 8.27 -16.65 -7.92
CA LEU A 332 7.92 -17.14 -9.25
C LEU A 332 7.68 -18.66 -9.26
N GLN A 333 8.53 -19.43 -8.58
CA GLN A 333 8.42 -20.89 -8.53
C GLN A 333 7.26 -21.39 -7.65
N SER A 334 6.92 -20.64 -6.61
CA SER A 334 5.87 -21.03 -5.64
C SER A 334 4.47 -20.63 -6.09
N HIS A 335 4.35 -19.70 -7.04
CA HIS A 335 3.08 -19.25 -7.58
C HIS A 335 2.64 -20.13 -8.76
N GLY A 336 1.55 -20.87 -8.60
CA GLY A 336 1.12 -21.91 -9.55
C GLY A 336 0.68 -21.41 -10.93
N GLN A 337 0.35 -20.12 -11.05
CA GLN A 337 -0.01 -19.49 -12.34
C GLN A 337 1.14 -18.75 -13.03
N THR A 338 2.38 -18.82 -12.52
CA THR A 338 3.50 -18.02 -13.06
C THR A 338 3.68 -18.21 -14.56
N ASP A 339 3.79 -19.45 -15.05
CA ASP A 339 4.00 -19.71 -16.47
C ASP A 339 2.86 -19.16 -17.34
N GLN A 340 1.62 -19.31 -16.90
CA GLN A 340 0.43 -18.77 -17.57
C GLN A 340 0.45 -17.24 -17.61
N ILE A 341 0.84 -16.58 -16.52
CA ILE A 341 0.99 -15.12 -16.46
C ILE A 341 2.10 -14.66 -17.44
N LEU A 342 3.25 -15.33 -17.44
CA LEU A 342 4.37 -15.01 -18.34
C LEU A 342 3.99 -15.19 -19.81
N GLU A 343 3.30 -16.27 -20.16
CA GLU A 343 2.80 -16.52 -21.50
C GLU A 343 1.78 -15.44 -21.91
N THR A 344 0.84 -15.13 -21.02
CA THR A 344 -0.19 -14.10 -21.25
C THR A 344 0.44 -12.72 -21.47
N ALA A 345 1.47 -12.36 -20.70
CA ALA A 345 2.23 -11.12 -20.91
C ALA A 345 2.87 -11.05 -22.31
N ARG A 346 3.44 -12.16 -22.80
CA ARG A 346 3.99 -12.24 -24.16
C ARG A 346 2.88 -12.11 -25.21
N ASN A 347 1.74 -12.75 -24.99
CA ASN A 347 0.60 -12.71 -25.90
C ASN A 347 0.03 -11.30 -26.00
N TRP A 348 -0.18 -10.61 -24.89
CA TRP A 348 -0.61 -9.20 -24.90
C TRP A 348 0.40 -8.30 -25.59
N LYS A 349 1.69 -8.50 -25.36
CA LYS A 349 2.74 -7.75 -26.04
C LYS A 349 2.68 -7.94 -27.56
N ARG A 350 2.39 -9.16 -28.05
CA ARG A 350 2.17 -9.44 -29.47
C ARG A 350 0.91 -8.73 -29.97
N VAL A 351 -0.22 -8.90 -29.30
CA VAL A 351 -1.49 -8.26 -29.66
C VAL A 351 -1.35 -6.74 -29.76
N ASN A 352 -0.65 -6.12 -28.82
CA ASN A 352 -0.45 -4.67 -28.80
C ASN A 352 0.35 -4.13 -30.02
N GLN A 353 1.09 -5.00 -30.72
CA GLN A 353 1.79 -4.64 -31.97
C GLN A 353 0.88 -4.67 -33.20
N ILE A 354 -0.23 -5.41 -33.17
CA ILE A 354 -1.05 -5.71 -34.34
C ILE A 354 -2.52 -5.24 -34.20
N ILE A 355 -2.97 -4.93 -32.99
CA ILE A 355 -4.32 -4.41 -32.72
C ILE A 355 -4.57 -3.10 -33.49
N ALA A 356 -5.74 -2.98 -34.14
CA ALA A 356 -6.10 -1.78 -34.87
C ALA A 356 -6.40 -0.61 -33.91
N PRO A 357 -6.15 0.66 -34.30
CA PRO A 357 -6.46 1.82 -33.46
C PRO A 357 -7.90 1.86 -32.96
N GLU A 358 -8.87 1.46 -33.78
CA GLU A 358 -10.29 1.43 -33.43
C GLU A 358 -10.59 0.35 -32.37
N GLN A 359 -9.92 -0.79 -32.44
CA GLN A 359 -10.04 -1.87 -31.46
C GLN A 359 -9.40 -1.48 -30.13
N ARG A 360 -8.23 -0.82 -30.16
CA ARG A 360 -7.60 -0.25 -28.97
C ARG A 360 -8.51 0.76 -28.29
N GLU A 361 -9.14 1.62 -29.08
CA GLU A 361 -10.10 2.62 -28.59
C GLU A 361 -11.36 1.97 -27.98
N GLN A 362 -11.80 0.80 -28.47
CA GLN A 362 -12.90 0.05 -27.84
C GLN A 362 -12.55 -0.36 -26.41
N ILE A 363 -11.33 -0.85 -26.16
CA ILE A 363 -10.86 -1.18 -24.81
C ILE A 363 -10.79 0.09 -23.96
N ARG A 364 -10.12 1.13 -24.47
CA ARG A 364 -9.88 2.39 -23.74
C ARG A 364 -11.18 3.08 -23.28
N LYS A 365 -12.26 3.01 -24.08
CA LYS A 365 -13.56 3.60 -23.73
C LYS A 365 -14.24 2.96 -22.51
N THR A 366 -13.83 1.77 -22.11
CA THR A 366 -14.35 1.11 -20.91
C THR A 366 -13.64 1.57 -19.64
N MET A 367 -12.52 2.29 -19.77
CA MET A 367 -11.67 2.76 -18.69
C MET A 367 -11.91 4.25 -18.49
N PHE A 368 -12.11 4.67 -17.24
CA PHE A 368 -12.42 6.06 -16.92
C PHE A 368 -11.88 6.43 -15.54
N HIS A 369 -11.69 7.73 -15.30
CA HIS A 369 -11.35 8.25 -13.99
C HIS A 369 -12.61 8.81 -13.33
N GLU A 370 -12.86 8.40 -12.09
CA GLU A 370 -13.89 8.96 -11.23
C GLU A 370 -13.25 9.15 -9.84
N GLU A 371 -13.46 10.32 -9.24
CA GLU A 371 -12.99 10.56 -7.88
C GLU A 371 -13.75 9.64 -6.93
N ASP A 372 -13.02 8.82 -6.15
CA ASP A 372 -13.62 8.06 -5.06
C ASP A 372 -13.82 8.99 -3.85
N LEU A 373 -14.82 8.67 -3.02
CA LEU A 373 -15.15 9.47 -1.82
C LEU A 373 -13.96 9.62 -0.86
N LEU A 374 -13.07 8.62 -0.84
CA LEU A 374 -11.88 8.61 0.00
C LEU A 374 -10.67 9.29 -0.67
N GLY A 375 -10.72 9.60 -1.97
CA GLY A 375 -9.58 10.15 -2.73
C GLY A 375 -8.35 9.22 -2.75
N GLN A 376 -8.51 7.93 -2.44
CA GLN A 376 -7.41 7.05 -2.02
C GLN A 376 -7.02 6.01 -3.08
N ALA A 377 -7.90 5.68 -4.03
CA ALA A 377 -7.54 4.95 -5.24
C ALA A 377 -6.60 5.75 -6.17
N GLY A 378 -6.27 7.01 -5.84
CA GLY A 378 -5.37 7.85 -6.61
C GLY A 378 -5.97 8.28 -7.95
N SER A 379 -5.13 8.71 -8.89
CA SER A 379 -5.53 9.07 -10.26
C SER A 379 -5.63 7.85 -11.20
N HIS A 380 -5.91 6.66 -10.65
CA HIS A 380 -5.96 5.42 -11.42
C HIS A 380 -7.28 5.29 -12.19
N GLU A 381 -7.24 4.51 -13.28
CA GLU A 381 -8.42 4.19 -14.06
C GLU A 381 -9.29 3.16 -13.33
N GLN A 382 -10.60 3.29 -13.52
CA GLN A 382 -11.59 2.34 -13.10
C GLN A 382 -12.29 1.72 -14.32
N SER A 383 -12.83 0.51 -14.14
CA SER A 383 -13.72 -0.09 -15.12
C SER A 383 -14.71 -1.06 -14.51
N GLU A 384 -15.89 -1.14 -15.12
CA GLU A 384 -16.83 -2.23 -14.86
C GLU A 384 -16.32 -3.58 -15.42
N LEU A 385 -15.32 -3.55 -16.32
CA LEU A 385 -14.87 -4.69 -17.10
C LEU A 385 -13.36 -4.92 -16.97
N VAL A 386 -12.96 -6.17 -17.02
CA VAL A 386 -11.57 -6.59 -17.30
C VAL A 386 -11.53 -7.23 -18.68
N HIS A 387 -10.51 -6.92 -19.48
CA HIS A 387 -10.37 -7.50 -20.82
C HIS A 387 -9.48 -8.74 -20.75
N VAL A 388 -10.06 -9.91 -21.03
CA VAL A 388 -9.37 -11.19 -20.96
C VAL A 388 -8.95 -11.61 -22.37
N LEU A 389 -7.65 -11.79 -22.58
CA LEU A 389 -7.09 -12.23 -23.85
C LEU A 389 -7.05 -13.76 -23.90
N SER A 390 -7.59 -14.32 -24.97
CA SER A 390 -7.50 -15.74 -25.31
C SER A 390 -6.84 -15.93 -26.67
N LYS A 391 -6.19 -17.09 -26.85
CA LYS A 391 -5.59 -17.51 -28.11
C LYS A 391 -6.56 -18.40 -28.88
N GLY A 392 -7.04 -17.93 -30.02
CA GLY A 392 -7.85 -18.70 -30.96
C GLY A 392 -6.99 -19.37 -32.04
N SER A 393 -7.63 -20.03 -33.00
CA SER A 393 -6.96 -20.62 -34.17
C SER A 393 -6.70 -19.54 -35.22
N GLY A 394 -5.46 -19.05 -35.33
CA GLY A 394 -5.07 -18.02 -36.31
C GLY A 394 -5.51 -16.59 -35.97
N GLN A 395 -6.06 -16.38 -34.77
CA GLN A 395 -6.52 -15.08 -34.29
C GLN A 395 -6.43 -14.99 -32.77
N TRP A 396 -6.37 -13.77 -32.26
CA TRP A 396 -6.53 -13.45 -30.85
C TRP A 396 -7.94 -12.97 -30.57
N GLU A 397 -8.45 -13.28 -29.38
CA GLU A 397 -9.78 -12.89 -28.94
C GLU A 397 -9.68 -12.17 -27.60
N ILE A 398 -10.08 -10.90 -27.56
CA ILE A 398 -10.11 -10.10 -26.33
C ILE A 398 -11.57 -10.00 -25.87
N PHE A 399 -11.89 -10.67 -24.77
CA PHE A 399 -13.23 -10.70 -24.20
C PHE A 399 -13.41 -9.62 -23.14
N PRO A 400 -14.31 -8.64 -23.34
CA PRO A 400 -14.78 -7.80 -22.25
C PRO A 400 -15.48 -8.69 -21.22
N THR A 401 -14.92 -8.79 -20.02
CA THR A 401 -15.35 -9.71 -18.97
C THR A 401 -15.86 -8.92 -17.77
N LYS A 402 -17.10 -9.20 -17.35
CA LYS A 402 -17.74 -8.60 -16.18
C LYS A 402 -17.64 -9.59 -15.02
N VAL A 403 -16.97 -9.20 -13.94
CA VAL A 403 -17.24 -9.80 -12.62
C VAL A 403 -18.59 -9.25 -12.17
N LEU A 404 -19.56 -10.13 -11.95
CA LEU A 404 -20.92 -9.74 -11.62
C LEU A 404 -20.93 -9.04 -10.25
N THR A 405 -21.68 -7.95 -10.16
CA THR A 405 -21.79 -7.13 -8.95
C THR A 405 -23.24 -7.01 -8.51
N ARG A 406 -23.43 -6.68 -7.23
CA ARG A 406 -24.73 -6.37 -6.65
C ARG A 406 -25.30 -5.09 -7.26
N PRO A 407 -26.62 -5.01 -7.52
CA PRO A 407 -27.28 -3.78 -7.95
C PRO A 407 -27.05 -2.63 -6.98
N GLY A 408 -27.24 -1.38 -7.44
CA GLY A 408 -27.11 -0.20 -6.58
C GLY A 408 -25.67 0.22 -6.27
N ASN A 409 -24.69 -0.30 -7.02
CA ASN A 409 -23.27 -0.05 -6.80
C ASN A 409 -22.84 -0.41 -5.37
N GLU A 410 -23.18 -1.59 -4.83
CA GLU A 410 -22.72 -2.01 -3.49
C GLU A 410 -21.30 -2.60 -3.47
N ASP A 411 -20.83 -3.06 -4.64
CA ASP A 411 -19.49 -3.59 -4.85
C ASP A 411 -18.65 -2.58 -5.63
N ILE A 412 -17.34 -2.61 -5.40
CA ILE A 412 -16.38 -1.81 -6.18
C ILE A 412 -16.36 -2.20 -7.66
N ARG A 413 -15.76 -1.32 -8.45
CA ARG A 413 -15.31 -1.58 -9.82
C ARG A 413 -13.88 -2.11 -9.83
N TRP A 414 -13.41 -2.57 -10.99
CA TRP A 414 -11.97 -2.77 -11.18
C TRP A 414 -11.26 -1.44 -11.06
N GLN A 415 -10.16 -1.42 -10.32
CA GLN A 415 -9.27 -0.26 -10.18
C GLN A 415 -7.89 -0.73 -9.70
N ASP A 416 -6.91 0.16 -9.73
CA ASP A 416 -5.62 -0.07 -9.08
C ASP A 416 -5.55 0.65 -7.73
N GLY A 417 -5.08 -0.06 -6.72
CA GLY A 417 -4.63 0.56 -5.48
C GLY A 417 -3.20 1.05 -5.69
N GLN A 418 -2.93 2.31 -5.36
CA GLN A 418 -1.58 2.84 -5.40
C GLN A 418 -0.66 1.98 -4.52
N GLU A 419 0.45 1.52 -5.09
CA GLU A 419 1.37 0.57 -4.43
C GLU A 419 0.78 -0.79 -4.01
N HIS A 420 -0.38 -1.14 -4.56
CA HIS A 420 -1.07 -2.39 -4.33
C HIS A 420 -1.44 -3.07 -5.66
N GLY A 421 -1.53 -2.34 -6.78
CA GLY A 421 -2.01 -2.90 -8.05
C GLY A 421 -3.48 -3.29 -7.96
N ALA A 422 -3.90 -4.26 -8.78
CA ALA A 422 -5.31 -4.56 -9.00
C ALA A 422 -6.12 -4.76 -7.71
N ILE A 423 -7.24 -4.05 -7.63
CA ILE A 423 -8.34 -4.27 -6.70
C ILE A 423 -9.53 -4.75 -7.54
N SER A 424 -9.91 -6.01 -7.34
CA SER A 424 -10.96 -6.64 -8.13
C SER A 424 -12.31 -6.67 -7.38
N PRO A 425 -13.44 -6.50 -8.10
CA PRO A 425 -14.76 -6.79 -7.56
C PRO A 425 -14.84 -8.25 -7.11
N ARG A 426 -15.46 -8.47 -5.96
CA ARG A 426 -15.70 -9.80 -5.37
C ARG A 426 -16.77 -9.68 -4.28
N GLN A 427 -17.43 -10.79 -3.94
CA GLN A 427 -18.43 -10.81 -2.86
C GLN A 427 -18.01 -11.77 -1.75
N PHE A 428 -18.41 -11.46 -0.52
CA PHE A 428 -18.24 -12.32 0.64
C PHE A 428 -19.62 -12.78 1.11
N LEU A 429 -19.78 -14.08 1.35
CA LEU A 429 -21.03 -14.68 1.79
C LEU A 429 -20.78 -15.98 2.58
N LYS A 430 -21.78 -16.46 3.30
CA LYS A 430 -21.83 -17.82 3.85
C LYS A 430 -22.75 -18.73 3.01
N PRO A 431 -22.53 -20.06 3.03
CA PRO A 431 -23.47 -21.00 2.43
C PRO A 431 -24.90 -20.80 2.94
N GLY A 432 -25.88 -20.81 2.02
CA GLY A 432 -27.29 -20.56 2.29
C GLY A 432 -27.72 -19.10 2.17
N GLU A 433 -26.80 -18.14 2.11
CA GLU A 433 -27.13 -16.74 1.86
C GLU A 433 -27.44 -16.49 0.37
N THR A 434 -28.42 -15.62 0.11
CA THR A 434 -28.80 -15.21 -1.25
C THR A 434 -28.13 -13.91 -1.61
N LEU A 435 -27.37 -13.91 -2.71
CA LEU A 435 -26.79 -12.72 -3.33
C LEU A 435 -27.59 -12.32 -4.57
N ARG A 436 -28.03 -11.06 -4.62
CA ARG A 436 -28.63 -10.49 -5.83
C ARG A 436 -27.51 -9.98 -6.74
N LEU A 437 -27.35 -10.56 -7.94
CA LEU A 437 -26.31 -10.18 -8.91
C LEU A 437 -26.94 -9.66 -10.20
N ARG A 438 -26.19 -8.83 -10.95
CA ARG A 438 -26.63 -8.30 -12.24
C ARG A 438 -25.69 -8.69 -13.37
N ASN A 439 -26.21 -9.40 -14.37
CA ASN A 439 -25.52 -9.70 -15.63
C ASN A 439 -25.91 -8.69 -16.73
N PRO A 440 -24.96 -7.89 -17.26
CA PRO A 440 -25.23 -6.92 -18.32
C PRO A 440 -25.28 -7.55 -19.72
N PHE A 441 -24.82 -8.79 -19.88
CA PHE A 441 -24.70 -9.46 -21.17
C PHE A 441 -25.82 -10.46 -21.43
N GLN A 442 -25.82 -11.07 -22.62
CA GLN A 442 -26.73 -12.14 -22.97
C GLN A 442 -26.59 -13.34 -22.00
N PRO A 443 -27.64 -14.16 -21.83
CA PRO A 443 -27.58 -15.33 -20.98
C PRO A 443 -26.49 -16.30 -21.45
N GLN A 444 -25.69 -16.81 -20.53
CA GLN A 444 -24.54 -17.65 -20.84
C GLN A 444 -24.14 -18.53 -19.64
N ALA A 445 -23.39 -19.59 -19.91
CA ALA A 445 -22.61 -20.26 -18.87
C ALA A 445 -21.51 -19.31 -18.37
N THR A 446 -21.22 -19.33 -17.07
CA THR A 446 -20.25 -18.41 -16.45
C THR A 446 -18.94 -19.10 -16.13
N SER A 447 -17.92 -18.29 -15.92
CA SER A 447 -16.73 -18.74 -15.20
C SER A 447 -16.86 -18.37 -13.72
N ILE A 448 -16.28 -19.18 -12.84
CA ILE A 448 -16.33 -18.99 -11.40
C ILE A 448 -14.93 -19.07 -10.82
N VAL A 449 -14.66 -18.18 -9.86
CA VAL A 449 -13.57 -18.29 -8.90
C VAL A 449 -14.21 -18.23 -7.51
N LEU A 450 -14.00 -19.26 -6.70
CA LEU A 450 -14.50 -19.33 -5.33
C LEU A 450 -13.37 -19.73 -4.39
N ARG A 451 -13.11 -18.91 -3.38
CA ARG A 451 -12.19 -19.25 -2.28
C ARG A 451 -12.99 -19.65 -1.04
N VAL A 452 -12.59 -20.73 -0.40
CA VAL A 452 -13.11 -21.12 0.92
C VAL A 452 -12.26 -20.44 1.99
N LEU A 453 -12.90 -19.69 2.88
CA LEU A 453 -12.26 -19.06 4.04
C LEU A 453 -12.51 -19.88 5.31
N TRP A 454 -12.03 -19.37 6.43
CA TRP A 454 -12.22 -20.00 7.73
C TRP A 454 -13.66 -19.79 8.23
N ALA A 455 -14.09 -20.70 9.11
CA ALA A 455 -15.29 -20.50 9.91
C ALA A 455 -14.94 -19.78 11.22
N PHE A 456 -15.98 -19.35 11.93
CA PHE A 456 -15.88 -18.74 13.25
C PHE A 456 -16.93 -19.32 14.18
N ASP A 457 -16.62 -19.38 15.47
CA ASP A 457 -17.59 -19.64 16.53
C ASP A 457 -17.76 -18.35 17.37
N PRO A 458 -18.79 -17.54 17.10
CA PRO A 458 -19.01 -16.30 17.82
C PRO A 458 -19.49 -16.50 19.26
N ALA A 459 -19.90 -17.71 19.63
CA ALA A 459 -20.31 -18.06 20.98
C ALA A 459 -19.14 -18.54 21.86
N ASP A 460 -17.99 -18.86 21.27
CA ASP A 460 -16.80 -19.24 22.03
C ASP A 460 -16.32 -18.09 22.92
N GLN A 461 -15.79 -18.44 24.10
CA GLN A 461 -15.44 -17.49 25.14
C GLN A 461 -14.34 -16.54 24.66
N ALA A 462 -14.62 -15.24 24.72
CA ALA A 462 -13.63 -14.22 24.40
C ALA A 462 -12.79 -13.86 25.63
N ALA A 463 -11.46 -14.04 25.54
CA ALA A 463 -10.53 -13.50 26.52
C ALA A 463 -10.41 -11.97 26.34
N ALA A 464 -10.20 -11.22 27.42
CA ALA A 464 -9.97 -9.77 27.31
C ALA A 464 -8.62 -9.50 26.63
N ALA A 465 -8.60 -8.60 25.63
CA ALA A 465 -7.36 -8.13 25.05
C ALA A 465 -6.53 -7.32 26.05
N GLU A 466 -5.20 -7.47 26.01
CA GLU A 466 -4.31 -6.67 26.83
C GLU A 466 -4.36 -5.19 26.41
N ARG A 467 -4.39 -4.29 27.40
CA ARG A 467 -4.39 -2.84 27.17
C ARG A 467 -2.99 -2.37 26.75
N GLY A 468 -2.90 -1.63 25.65
CA GLY A 468 -1.64 -1.03 25.15
C GLY A 468 -1.29 0.29 25.84
N SER A 469 -0.21 0.96 25.41
CA SER A 469 0.19 2.27 25.95
C SER A 469 -0.54 3.43 25.27
N ASP A 470 -0.82 4.51 26.00
CA ASP A 470 -1.47 5.71 25.44
C ASP A 470 -0.55 6.49 24.46
N THR A 471 0.76 6.20 24.47
CA THR A 471 1.76 6.77 23.54
C THR A 471 1.76 6.13 22.16
N ASP A 472 1.34 4.86 22.05
CA ASP A 472 1.34 4.11 20.78
C ASP A 472 0.35 4.69 19.75
N VAL A 473 -0.70 5.34 20.23
CA VAL A 473 -1.78 5.90 19.41
C VAL A 473 -1.35 7.17 18.65
N ARG A 474 -0.48 7.99 19.26
CA ARG A 474 -0.02 9.28 18.70
C ARG A 474 1.00 9.13 17.57
N ALA A 475 1.57 7.94 17.40
CA ALA A 475 2.66 7.69 16.45
C ALA A 475 2.19 7.15 15.09
N ALA A 476 0.88 6.92 14.90
CA ALA A 476 0.31 6.22 13.74
C ALA A 476 -0.41 7.13 12.72
N ASP A 477 -0.32 8.46 12.87
CA ASP A 477 -1.04 9.44 12.04
C ASP A 477 -0.47 9.62 10.61
N SER A 478 0.35 8.68 10.11
CA SER A 478 0.85 8.74 8.73
C SER A 478 0.68 7.41 7.99
N ALA A 479 0.15 7.49 6.77
CA ALA A 479 0.08 6.38 5.81
C ALA A 479 1.47 5.83 5.39
N PHE A 480 2.57 6.39 5.94
CA PHE A 480 3.96 6.11 5.62
C PHE A 480 4.82 5.59 6.79
N ASP A 481 4.25 5.33 7.98
CA ASP A 481 4.98 4.81 9.15
C ASP A 481 5.38 3.31 9.05
N TYR A 482 5.66 2.83 7.82
CA TYR A 482 6.11 1.45 7.50
C TYR A 482 7.33 1.01 8.31
N ALA A 483 8.21 1.94 8.68
CA ALA A 483 9.48 1.63 9.34
C ALA A 483 9.36 1.39 10.86
N LYS A 484 8.34 1.95 11.54
CA LYS A 484 8.20 1.81 13.00
C LYS A 484 7.56 0.47 13.42
N MET A 485 6.69 -0.09 12.58
CA MET A 485 5.95 -1.32 12.90
C MET A 485 6.80 -2.60 12.78
N ILE A 486 8.00 -2.54 12.19
CA ILE A 486 8.87 -3.72 12.01
C ILE A 486 9.62 -4.12 13.30
N SER A 487 9.57 -3.32 14.38
CA SER A 487 10.51 -3.47 15.51
C SER A 487 10.00 -4.14 16.79
N THR A 488 8.74 -4.58 16.87
CA THR A 488 8.22 -5.27 18.07
C THR A 488 7.19 -6.33 17.70
N ALA A 489 7.58 -7.60 17.78
CA ALA A 489 6.63 -8.71 17.70
C ALA A 489 5.62 -8.59 18.86
N GLY A 490 4.32 -8.68 18.55
CA GLY A 490 3.26 -8.70 19.55
C GLY A 490 3.39 -9.89 20.52
N ALA A 491 2.71 -9.80 21.67
CA ALA A 491 2.64 -10.90 22.63
C ALA A 491 2.12 -12.20 21.98
N ALA A 492 2.52 -13.36 22.53
CA ALA A 492 2.08 -14.67 22.05
C ALA A 492 0.55 -14.75 22.00
N SER A 493 -0.02 -15.37 20.96
CA SER A 493 -1.47 -15.42 20.80
C SER A 493 -2.13 -16.18 21.95
N ALA A 494 -3.09 -15.56 22.64
CA ALA A 494 -4.10 -16.31 23.40
C ALA A 494 -4.77 -17.34 22.46
N SER A 495 -5.32 -18.42 23.00
CA SER A 495 -6.20 -19.35 22.25
C SER A 495 -7.65 -18.87 22.33
N GLY A 496 -8.45 -19.08 21.27
CA GLY A 496 -9.88 -18.72 21.25
C GLY A 496 -10.15 -17.24 20.89
N ASN A 497 -11.40 -16.80 21.03
CA ASN A 497 -11.81 -15.43 20.72
C ASN A 497 -11.13 -14.39 21.64
N VAL A 498 -11.01 -13.14 21.17
CA VAL A 498 -10.45 -12.03 21.95
C VAL A 498 -11.35 -10.80 21.89
N LEU A 499 -11.81 -10.33 23.06
CA LEU A 499 -12.64 -9.14 23.20
C LEU A 499 -11.78 -7.89 22.98
N LEU A 500 -12.15 -7.10 21.96
CA LEU A 500 -11.50 -5.84 21.61
C LEU A 500 -12.19 -4.64 22.26
N GLN A 501 -13.46 -4.79 22.63
CA GLN A 501 -14.30 -3.72 23.15
C GLN A 501 -13.64 -3.01 24.34
N PRO A 502 -13.52 -1.67 24.30
CA PRO A 502 -13.02 -0.87 25.42
C PRO A 502 -14.10 -0.54 26.44
N SER A 503 -13.67 -0.25 27.66
CA SER A 503 -14.49 0.58 28.56
C SER A 503 -14.45 2.04 28.08
N PRO A 504 -15.52 2.85 28.27
CA PRO A 504 -15.60 4.22 27.77
C PRO A 504 -14.46 5.14 28.23
N GLU A 505 -13.91 4.92 29.43
CA GLU A 505 -12.77 5.66 29.98
C GLU A 505 -11.44 5.42 29.25
N GLU A 506 -11.35 4.35 28.46
CA GLU A 506 -10.19 4.06 27.62
C GLU A 506 -10.25 4.78 26.27
N ILE A 507 -11.42 5.29 25.89
CA ILE A 507 -11.66 5.86 24.55
C ILE A 507 -11.27 7.33 24.55
N ARG A 508 -10.33 7.67 23.67
CA ARG A 508 -10.03 9.05 23.31
C ARG A 508 -10.91 9.48 22.14
N ASN A 509 -11.87 10.36 22.40
CA ASN A 509 -12.69 10.96 21.36
C ASN A 509 -11.90 12.08 20.64
N LEU A 510 -11.70 11.95 19.32
CA LEU A 510 -10.83 12.85 18.56
C LEU A 510 -11.55 13.96 17.79
N ARG A 511 -12.83 13.80 17.39
CA ARG A 511 -13.64 14.83 16.67
C ARG A 511 -15.17 14.59 16.76
N ASP A 512 -15.86 14.57 15.60
CA ASP A 512 -17.31 14.70 15.41
C ASP A 512 -18.08 13.42 15.70
N THR A 513 -17.41 12.26 15.62
CA THR A 513 -17.94 11.03 16.18
C THR A 513 -17.61 10.96 17.66
N ARG A 514 -18.65 10.75 18.47
CA ARG A 514 -18.54 10.56 19.91
C ARG A 514 -18.96 9.14 20.28
N VAL A 515 -18.09 8.44 21.00
CA VAL A 515 -18.42 7.18 21.65
C VAL A 515 -18.69 7.40 23.13
N THR A 516 -19.83 6.88 23.58
CA THR A 516 -20.31 6.87 24.97
C THR A 516 -20.82 5.46 25.32
N GLY A 517 -21.44 5.30 26.49
CA GLY A 517 -22.03 4.03 26.92
C GLY A 517 -21.29 3.43 28.11
N ASP A 518 -21.14 2.10 28.11
CA ASP A 518 -20.40 1.34 29.12
C ASP A 518 -19.57 0.22 28.47
N ALA A 519 -18.90 -0.60 29.28
CA ALA A 519 -18.04 -1.69 28.81
C ALA A 519 -18.81 -2.80 28.05
N THR A 520 -20.14 -2.82 28.09
CA THR A 520 -20.99 -3.81 27.42
C THR A 520 -21.63 -3.26 26.15
N VAL A 521 -22.05 -1.99 26.15
CA VAL A 521 -22.70 -1.34 25.01
C VAL A 521 -22.03 0.01 24.74
N LEU A 522 -21.43 0.15 23.56
CA LEU A 522 -20.91 1.41 23.06
C LEU A 522 -22.00 2.11 22.22
N THR A 523 -22.34 3.35 22.57
CA THR A 523 -23.20 4.21 21.75
C THR A 523 -22.34 5.18 20.96
N ILE A 524 -22.51 5.17 19.65
CA ILE A 524 -21.72 5.95 18.69
C ILE A 524 -22.66 6.97 18.05
N GLU A 525 -22.32 8.25 18.15
CA GLU A 525 -23.14 9.36 17.64
C GLU A 525 -22.28 10.35 16.84
N ALA A 526 -22.81 10.85 15.72
CA ALA A 526 -22.21 11.96 14.98
C ALA A 526 -23.28 12.76 14.23
N ASP A 527 -22.93 14.00 13.89
CA ASP A 527 -23.79 14.93 13.14
C ASP A 527 -23.00 15.47 11.94
N ASN A 528 -23.48 15.23 10.73
CA ASN A 528 -23.01 15.89 9.53
C ASN A 528 -24.02 16.98 9.11
N PRO A 529 -23.78 18.25 9.46
CA PRO A 529 -24.69 19.33 9.11
C PRO A 529 -24.52 19.82 7.66
N PHE A 530 -23.57 19.29 6.89
CA PHE A 530 -23.22 19.79 5.55
C PHE A 530 -24.01 19.12 4.44
N ASP A 531 -24.05 19.75 3.26
CA ASP A 531 -24.71 19.21 2.05
C ASP A 531 -23.84 18.19 1.29
N GLN A 532 -22.64 17.91 1.80
CA GLN A 532 -21.71 16.92 1.26
C GLN A 532 -21.50 15.81 2.29
N PRO A 533 -21.15 14.58 1.86
CA PRO A 533 -20.77 13.52 2.79
C PRO A 533 -19.53 13.95 3.58
N ALA A 534 -19.49 13.60 4.86
CA ALA A 534 -18.30 13.76 5.69
C ALA A 534 -17.53 12.44 5.74
N VAL A 535 -16.21 12.53 5.52
CA VAL A 535 -15.29 11.39 5.48
C VAL A 535 -14.30 11.54 6.64
N ASN A 536 -14.21 10.53 7.50
CA ASN A 536 -13.39 10.50 8.70
C ASN A 536 -12.43 9.30 8.64
N GLU A 537 -11.26 9.50 8.05
CA GLU A 537 -10.26 8.43 7.94
C GLU A 537 -9.37 8.33 9.18
N ASP A 538 -8.83 9.46 9.65
CA ASP A 538 -7.76 9.45 10.66
C ASP A 538 -8.22 9.88 12.06
N THR A 539 -9.38 10.51 12.18
CA THR A 539 -9.83 11.17 13.42
C THR A 539 -11.01 10.49 14.10
N LEU A 540 -11.15 9.18 13.92
CA LEU A 540 -12.14 8.38 14.63
C LEU A 540 -11.75 8.21 16.11
N PRO A 541 -12.72 8.06 17.03
CA PRO A 541 -12.46 7.70 18.43
C PRO A 541 -11.58 6.45 18.53
N GLU A 542 -10.59 6.50 19.42
CA GLU A 542 -9.46 5.56 19.43
C GLU A 542 -9.10 5.05 20.82
N TRP A 543 -8.50 3.86 20.88
CA TRP A 543 -7.94 3.27 22.11
C TRP A 543 -6.81 2.29 21.79
N SER A 544 -6.00 1.95 22.80
CA SER A 544 -4.84 1.06 22.65
C SER A 544 -5.14 -0.39 23.04
N ARG A 545 -4.57 -1.33 22.29
CA ARG A 545 -4.51 -2.76 22.64
C ARG A 545 -3.10 -3.29 22.40
N THR A 546 -2.84 -4.53 22.78
CA THR A 546 -1.64 -5.25 22.34
C THR A 546 -2.09 -6.66 21.98
N LEU A 547 -2.19 -6.92 20.67
CA LEU A 547 -2.79 -8.16 20.18
C LEU A 547 -2.15 -8.64 18.87
N ASN A 548 -1.98 -9.97 18.78
CA ASN A 548 -1.73 -10.67 17.53
C ASN A 548 -3.04 -11.31 17.01
N MET A 549 -3.50 -10.82 15.87
CA MET A 549 -4.70 -11.24 15.14
C MET A 549 -4.41 -12.14 13.92
N THR A 550 -3.20 -12.67 13.75
CA THR A 550 -2.84 -13.49 12.56
C THR A 550 -3.70 -14.74 12.39
N GLN A 551 -4.32 -15.25 13.47
CA GLN A 551 -5.28 -16.35 13.45
C GLN A 551 -6.68 -15.90 13.91
N ARG A 552 -6.93 -14.58 13.90
CA ARG A 552 -8.17 -13.94 14.35
C ARG A 552 -8.56 -12.76 13.45
N ARG A 553 -8.48 -12.96 12.13
CA ARG A 553 -8.74 -11.87 11.19
C ARG A 553 -10.23 -11.52 11.13
N GLY A 554 -11.11 -12.43 11.52
CA GLY A 554 -12.55 -12.18 11.59
C GLY A 554 -12.91 -11.22 12.72
N ILE A 555 -13.90 -10.36 12.48
CA ILE A 555 -14.50 -9.49 13.48
C ILE A 555 -15.97 -9.86 13.66
N GLY A 556 -16.37 -9.98 14.92
CA GLY A 556 -17.74 -10.21 15.35
C GLY A 556 -18.22 -9.09 16.25
N MET A 557 -19.44 -8.60 16.03
CA MET A 557 -20.09 -7.61 16.90
C MET A 557 -21.61 -7.61 16.72
N TRP A 558 -22.35 -7.26 17.76
CA TRP A 558 -23.76 -6.88 17.60
C TRP A 558 -23.84 -5.40 17.28
N VAL A 559 -24.63 -5.05 16.26
CA VAL A 559 -24.89 -3.67 15.86
C VAL A 559 -26.38 -3.41 15.88
N THR A 560 -26.80 -2.37 16.58
CA THR A 560 -28.13 -1.76 16.40
C THR A 560 -27.96 -0.52 15.56
N GLY A 561 -28.42 -0.57 14.31
CA GLY A 561 -28.36 0.54 13.37
C GLY A 561 -29.54 1.51 13.53
N ASP A 562 -29.49 2.62 12.81
CA ASP A 562 -30.55 3.63 12.75
C ASP A 562 -31.10 3.85 11.34
N GLY A 563 -30.63 3.08 10.35
CA GLY A 563 -31.00 3.25 8.95
C GLY A 563 -30.49 4.55 8.31
N SER A 564 -29.53 5.24 8.93
CA SER A 564 -29.02 6.53 8.45
C SER A 564 -28.26 6.45 7.13
N GLY A 565 -27.81 5.26 6.72
CA GLY A 565 -26.88 5.08 5.61
C GLY A 565 -25.43 5.45 5.95
N ALA A 566 -25.13 5.79 7.21
CA ALA A 566 -23.75 5.96 7.66
C ALA A 566 -22.95 4.66 7.59
N VAL A 567 -21.63 4.77 7.44
CA VAL A 567 -20.72 3.62 7.40
C VAL A 567 -19.97 3.54 8.72
N LEU A 568 -20.40 2.61 9.58
CA LEU A 568 -19.69 2.28 10.80
C LEU A 568 -18.38 1.58 10.42
N THR A 569 -17.26 2.11 10.91
CA THR A 569 -15.91 1.67 10.51
C THR A 569 -15.09 1.36 11.75
N LEU A 570 -14.56 0.14 11.82
CA LEU A 570 -13.50 -0.25 12.73
C LEU A 570 -12.17 -0.25 11.96
N GLN A 571 -11.17 0.45 12.46
CA GLN A 571 -9.82 0.44 11.92
C GLN A 571 -8.86 -0.21 12.91
N ILE A 572 -7.97 -1.03 12.37
CA ILE A 572 -6.77 -1.55 13.01
C ILE A 572 -5.55 -1.09 12.19
N PRO A 573 -4.30 -1.31 12.65
CA PRO A 573 -3.15 -0.93 11.86
C PRO A 573 -3.16 -1.60 10.49
N GLY A 574 -3.33 -0.80 9.45
CA GLY A 574 -3.32 -1.29 8.08
C GLY A 574 -4.59 -2.01 7.61
N GLY A 575 -5.69 -2.01 8.37
CA GLY A 575 -6.90 -2.76 8.01
C GLY A 575 -8.18 -2.09 8.47
N ASP A 576 -9.25 -2.26 7.69
CA ASP A 576 -10.56 -1.68 7.95
C ASP A 576 -11.66 -2.75 7.90
N TYR A 577 -12.68 -2.58 8.74
CA TYR A 577 -13.90 -3.39 8.74
C TYR A 577 -15.09 -2.44 8.73
N VAL A 578 -16.02 -2.66 7.81
CA VAL A 578 -17.09 -1.68 7.53
C VAL A 578 -18.48 -2.30 7.57
N VAL A 579 -19.43 -1.53 8.10
CA VAL A 579 -20.84 -1.90 8.22
C VAL A 579 -21.70 -0.73 7.74
N PRO A 580 -22.27 -0.79 6.52
CA PRO A 580 -23.28 0.17 6.08
C PRO A 580 -24.55 0.05 6.93
N LEU A 581 -24.99 1.15 7.54
CA LEU A 581 -26.17 1.19 8.41
C LEU A 581 -27.45 1.41 7.60
N THR A 582 -27.79 0.40 6.79
CA THR A 582 -29.04 0.35 6.00
C THR A 582 -30.20 -0.31 6.75
N PHE A 583 -30.02 -0.58 8.05
CA PHE A 583 -30.95 -1.29 8.91
C PHE A 583 -31.14 -0.57 10.25
N THR A 584 -32.27 -0.85 10.93
CA THR A 584 -32.68 -0.20 12.19
C THR A 584 -32.75 -1.18 13.38
N ASP A 585 -32.70 -2.48 13.12
CA ASP A 585 -32.77 -3.54 14.12
C ASP A 585 -31.39 -3.97 14.64
N ARG A 586 -31.38 -4.73 15.73
CA ARG A 586 -30.16 -5.31 16.31
C ARG A 586 -29.75 -6.57 15.54
N ARG A 587 -28.58 -6.54 14.91
CA ARG A 587 -28.04 -7.64 14.08
C ARG A 587 -26.67 -8.09 14.58
N TYR A 588 -26.40 -9.38 14.48
CA TYR A 588 -25.03 -9.86 14.61
C TYR A 588 -24.33 -9.66 13.28
N ILE A 589 -23.21 -8.94 13.32
CA ILE A 589 -22.37 -8.68 12.17
C ILE A 589 -21.08 -9.47 12.36
N GLU A 590 -20.77 -10.28 11.34
CA GLU A 590 -19.54 -11.04 11.24
C GLU A 590 -18.85 -10.65 9.93
N ILE A 591 -17.57 -10.31 9.96
CA ILE A 591 -16.78 -9.93 8.78
C ILE A 591 -15.53 -10.80 8.77
N PRO A 592 -15.21 -11.51 7.66
CA PRO A 592 -14.20 -12.56 7.67
C PRO A 592 -12.76 -12.05 7.85
N ASN A 593 -12.47 -10.86 7.32
CA ASN A 593 -11.16 -10.22 7.37
C ASN A 593 -11.27 -8.77 6.86
N ALA A 594 -10.20 -7.98 7.01
CA ALA A 594 -10.17 -6.58 6.56
C ALA A 594 -10.30 -6.43 5.03
N GLN A 595 -9.94 -7.45 4.25
CA GLN A 595 -10.00 -7.41 2.78
C GLN A 595 -11.46 -7.33 2.28
N ALA A 596 -12.44 -7.72 3.10
CA ALA A 596 -13.86 -7.52 2.80
C ALA A 596 -14.23 -6.05 2.59
N ALA A 597 -13.55 -5.12 3.28
CA ALA A 597 -13.80 -3.68 3.11
C ALA A 597 -13.37 -3.20 1.71
N TRP A 598 -12.31 -3.79 1.13
CA TRP A 598 -11.83 -3.45 -0.21
C TRP A 598 -12.86 -3.73 -1.29
N ALA A 599 -13.73 -4.72 -1.07
CA ALA A 599 -14.76 -5.12 -2.01
C ALA A 599 -16.03 -4.24 -1.96
N SER A 600 -16.22 -3.48 -0.88
CA SER A 600 -17.43 -2.66 -0.70
C SER A 600 -17.25 -1.27 -1.29
N SER A 601 -18.15 -0.82 -2.15
CA SER A 601 -18.17 0.55 -2.67
C SER A 601 -18.50 1.61 -1.62
N HIS A 602 -19.06 1.20 -0.47
CA HIS A 602 -19.37 2.09 0.64
C HIS A 602 -18.11 2.56 1.36
N TRP A 603 -16.96 1.92 1.12
CA TRP A 603 -15.68 2.29 1.72
C TRP A 603 -14.56 2.12 0.70
N GLY A 604 -14.27 0.87 0.32
CA GLY A 604 -13.28 0.54 -0.69
C GLY A 604 -11.89 0.33 -0.12
N TRP A 605 -10.91 0.23 -1.01
CA TRP A 605 -9.50 0.13 -0.66
C TRP A 605 -8.91 1.52 -0.41
N ARG A 606 -7.97 1.63 0.54
CA ARG A 606 -7.26 2.88 0.82
C ARG A 606 -5.76 2.64 0.97
N MET A 607 -4.92 3.64 0.69
CA MET A 607 -3.46 3.56 0.87
C MET A 607 -3.07 3.09 2.27
N GLY A 608 -3.77 3.61 3.28
CA GLY A 608 -3.56 3.22 4.67
C GLY A 608 -3.94 1.78 5.00
N SER A 609 -4.67 1.07 4.13
CA SER A 609 -5.05 -0.34 4.30
C SER A 609 -4.37 -1.29 3.31
N LYS A 610 -3.35 -0.84 2.58
CA LYS A 610 -2.62 -1.66 1.60
C LYS A 610 -1.90 -2.88 2.19
N ARG A 611 -1.59 -2.82 3.49
CA ARG A 611 -1.01 -3.92 4.26
C ARG A 611 -1.58 -3.88 5.67
N THR A 612 -2.34 -4.89 6.05
CA THR A 612 -2.84 -5.08 7.42
C THR A 612 -1.79 -5.76 8.30
N TYR A 613 -1.50 -5.17 9.46
CA TYR A 613 -0.49 -5.66 10.40
C TYR A 613 -1.14 -6.49 11.50
N TYR A 614 -1.72 -7.64 11.13
CA TYR A 614 -2.40 -8.52 12.08
C TYR A 614 -1.48 -9.00 13.20
N GLU A 615 -0.18 -9.14 12.95
CA GLU A 615 0.83 -9.54 13.93
C GLU A 615 1.05 -8.52 15.05
N GLN A 616 0.61 -7.27 14.84
CA GLN A 616 0.91 -6.14 15.72
C GLN A 616 -0.25 -5.13 15.75
N VAL A 617 -1.36 -5.53 16.37
CA VAL A 617 -2.49 -4.62 16.63
C VAL A 617 -2.24 -3.88 17.95
N ASN A 618 -1.82 -2.62 17.85
CA ASN A 618 -1.48 -1.76 18.99
C ASN A 618 -2.48 -0.62 19.24
N TRP A 619 -3.31 -0.29 18.26
CA TRP A 619 -4.40 0.68 18.37
C TRP A 619 -5.62 0.19 17.60
N LEU A 620 -6.80 0.68 18.00
CA LEU A 620 -8.04 0.54 17.26
C LEU A 620 -8.75 1.88 17.19
N LYS A 621 -9.49 2.11 16.11
CA LYS A 621 -10.41 3.24 15.96
C LYS A 621 -11.80 2.75 15.60
N LEU A 622 -12.84 3.33 16.18
CA LEU A 622 -14.23 2.98 15.88
C LEU A 622 -15.10 4.24 15.80
N GLY A 623 -15.85 4.37 14.72
CA GLY A 623 -16.81 5.46 14.55
C GLY A 623 -17.44 5.47 13.17
N PHE A 624 -18.02 6.60 12.76
CA PHE A 624 -18.58 6.76 11.42
C PHE A 624 -17.50 7.25 10.46
N GLY A 625 -16.96 6.31 9.68
CA GLY A 625 -15.98 6.61 8.64
C GLY A 625 -16.60 7.46 7.52
N ILE A 626 -17.86 7.20 7.17
CA ILE A 626 -18.64 8.04 6.25
C ILE A 626 -19.97 8.41 6.89
N LEU A 627 -20.32 9.70 6.82
CA LEU A 627 -21.62 10.24 7.18
C LEU A 627 -22.27 10.86 5.94
N PRO A 628 -23.48 10.44 5.54
CA PRO A 628 -24.20 11.07 4.44
C PRO A 628 -24.48 12.56 4.70
N PRO A 629 -24.75 13.36 3.66
CA PRO A 629 -25.17 14.75 3.81
C PRO A 629 -26.32 14.92 4.80
N ARG A 630 -26.33 16.01 5.57
CA ARG A 630 -27.45 16.41 6.46
C ARG A 630 -27.94 15.30 7.39
N THR A 631 -27.02 14.46 7.88
CA THR A 631 -27.37 13.23 8.60
C THR A 631 -26.90 13.28 10.05
N LYS A 632 -27.80 12.88 10.95
CA LYS A 632 -27.47 12.56 12.35
C LYS A 632 -27.50 11.05 12.50
N ALA A 633 -26.33 10.46 12.73
CA ALA A 633 -26.18 9.02 12.84
C ALA A 633 -26.02 8.62 14.31
N ARG A 634 -26.68 7.52 14.69
CA ARG A 634 -26.58 6.89 16.00
C ARG A 634 -26.62 5.38 15.85
N ALA A 635 -25.62 4.69 16.37
CA ALA A 635 -25.59 3.23 16.41
C ALA A 635 -25.15 2.73 17.79
N SER A 636 -25.50 1.49 18.11
CA SER A 636 -24.96 0.79 19.29
C SER A 636 -24.16 -0.42 18.85
N VAL A 637 -23.00 -0.62 19.48
CA VAL A 637 -22.10 -1.77 19.25
C VAL A 637 -21.91 -2.53 20.55
N GLU A 638 -22.02 -3.85 20.50
CA GLU A 638 -21.84 -4.74 21.65
C GLU A 638 -20.96 -5.93 21.29
N GLY A 639 -20.10 -6.34 22.22
CA GLY A 639 -19.29 -7.55 22.08
C GLY A 639 -18.29 -7.51 20.93
N LEU A 640 -17.70 -6.34 20.63
CA LEU A 640 -16.68 -6.21 19.58
C LEU A 640 -15.49 -7.16 19.84
N THR A 641 -15.34 -8.18 18.98
CA THR A 641 -14.47 -9.35 19.22
C THR A 641 -13.67 -9.72 17.97
N ALA A 642 -12.39 -10.02 18.15
CA ALA A 642 -11.56 -10.72 17.17
C ALA A 642 -11.81 -12.23 17.28
N LEU A 643 -12.31 -12.83 16.20
CA LEU A 643 -12.82 -14.21 16.17
C LEU A 643 -11.74 -15.18 15.76
N GLN A 644 -11.53 -16.27 16.52
CA GLN A 644 -10.59 -17.33 16.17
C GLN A 644 -11.00 -18.02 14.87
N GLU A 645 -10.07 -18.06 13.92
CA GLU A 645 -10.24 -18.80 12.68
C GLU A 645 -10.28 -20.30 12.96
N ILE A 646 -11.34 -20.96 12.48
CA ILE A 646 -11.54 -22.40 12.59
C ILE A 646 -11.37 -22.99 11.19
N PRO A 647 -10.32 -23.81 10.95
CA PRO A 647 -10.19 -24.56 9.70
C PRO A 647 -11.43 -25.43 9.48
N THR A 648 -12.04 -25.31 8.30
CA THR A 648 -13.22 -26.07 7.93
C THR A 648 -13.15 -26.44 6.45
N GLU A 649 -14.25 -26.98 5.93
CA GLU A 649 -14.37 -27.38 4.54
C GLU A 649 -15.77 -27.11 3.97
N LEU A 650 -15.83 -26.87 2.66
CA LEU A 650 -17.05 -26.77 1.88
C LEU A 650 -17.26 -28.11 1.16
N ARG A 651 -18.35 -28.81 1.45
CA ARG A 651 -18.64 -30.15 0.94
C ARG A 651 -19.72 -30.12 -0.13
N ASN A 652 -19.42 -30.72 -1.28
CA ASN A 652 -20.31 -30.86 -2.44
C ASN A 652 -21.07 -29.56 -2.79
N PRO A 653 -20.38 -28.44 -3.01
CA PRO A 653 -21.09 -27.17 -3.17
C PRO A 653 -21.96 -27.17 -4.42
N VAL A 654 -23.16 -26.61 -4.25
CA VAL A 654 -24.13 -26.36 -5.31
C VAL A 654 -24.28 -24.85 -5.48
N LEU A 655 -23.86 -24.36 -6.63
CA LEU A 655 -23.97 -22.95 -7.01
C LEU A 655 -25.22 -22.80 -7.87
N GLN A 656 -26.20 -22.07 -7.36
CA GLN A 656 -27.50 -21.88 -7.98
C GLN A 656 -27.61 -20.46 -8.54
N ALA A 657 -28.03 -20.36 -9.81
CA ALA A 657 -28.33 -19.11 -10.49
C ALA A 657 -29.77 -19.19 -11.05
N GLY A 658 -30.71 -18.58 -10.34
CA GLY A 658 -32.15 -18.77 -10.60
C GLY A 658 -32.55 -20.25 -10.53
N ASP A 659 -33.11 -20.77 -11.62
CA ASP A 659 -33.58 -22.17 -11.72
C ASP A 659 -32.49 -23.16 -12.18
N THR A 660 -31.26 -22.68 -12.39
CA THR A 660 -30.15 -23.51 -12.91
C THR A 660 -29.07 -23.71 -11.84
N ALA A 661 -28.35 -24.83 -11.89
CA ALA A 661 -27.37 -25.18 -10.86
C ALA A 661 -26.10 -25.83 -11.40
N LEU A 662 -24.97 -25.53 -10.75
CA LEU A 662 -23.67 -26.15 -10.92
C LEU A 662 -23.33 -26.93 -9.65
N LYS A 663 -23.06 -28.23 -9.77
CA LYS A 663 -22.71 -29.11 -8.65
C LYS A 663 -21.25 -29.52 -8.76
N VAL A 664 -20.43 -29.13 -7.80
CA VAL A 664 -19.04 -29.60 -7.70
C VAL A 664 -19.00 -30.77 -6.73
N GLN A 665 -18.57 -31.95 -7.19
CA GLN A 665 -18.57 -33.17 -6.39
C GLN A 665 -17.22 -33.33 -5.69
N GLY A 666 -17.18 -33.13 -4.37
CA GLY A 666 -15.98 -33.22 -3.55
C GLY A 666 -15.92 -32.15 -2.47
N THR A 667 -14.73 -31.96 -1.92
CA THR A 667 -14.52 -31.14 -0.72
C THR A 667 -13.41 -30.13 -0.95
N LEU A 668 -13.60 -28.91 -0.44
CA LEU A 668 -12.64 -27.81 -0.51
C LEU A 668 -12.32 -27.34 0.91
N ALA A 669 -11.04 -27.34 1.28
CA ALA A 669 -10.59 -26.87 2.59
C ALA A 669 -10.44 -25.34 2.65
N SER A 670 -10.50 -24.76 3.85
CA SER A 670 -10.15 -23.35 4.07
C SER A 670 -8.79 -23.01 3.47
N GLY A 671 -8.72 -21.89 2.74
CA GLY A 671 -7.56 -21.42 1.99
C GLY A 671 -7.49 -21.89 0.54
N GLN A 672 -8.27 -22.90 0.13
CA GLN A 672 -8.29 -23.38 -1.25
C GLN A 672 -9.22 -22.57 -2.15
N TYR A 673 -8.88 -22.57 -3.43
CA TYR A 673 -9.68 -22.01 -4.51
C TYR A 673 -10.29 -23.13 -5.36
N VAL A 674 -11.48 -22.91 -5.89
CA VAL A 674 -11.99 -23.63 -7.06
C VAL A 674 -12.20 -22.66 -8.21
N THR A 675 -11.74 -23.06 -9.38
CA THR A 675 -12.03 -22.40 -10.64
C THR A 675 -12.79 -23.32 -11.57
N TRP A 676 -13.72 -22.74 -12.33
CA TRP A 676 -14.45 -23.43 -13.37
C TRP A 676 -14.69 -22.49 -14.53
N GLU A 677 -14.25 -22.87 -15.73
CA GLU A 677 -14.44 -22.11 -16.97
C GLU A 677 -15.38 -22.80 -17.96
N GLY A 678 -16.11 -23.83 -17.48
CA GLY A 678 -16.91 -24.72 -18.31
C GLY A 678 -16.38 -26.16 -18.28
N GLY A 679 -17.12 -27.09 -18.89
CA GLY A 679 -16.74 -28.50 -18.97
C GLY A 679 -17.18 -29.35 -17.79
N LEU A 680 -16.56 -30.53 -17.65
CA LEU A 680 -16.99 -31.59 -16.73
C LEU A 680 -16.18 -31.66 -15.43
N THR A 681 -15.18 -30.79 -15.26
CA THR A 681 -14.31 -30.76 -14.08
C THR A 681 -14.06 -29.32 -13.64
N ALA A 682 -13.87 -29.12 -12.33
CA ALA A 682 -13.40 -27.87 -11.73
C ALA A 682 -11.97 -28.08 -11.21
N THR A 683 -11.13 -27.06 -11.34
CA THR A 683 -9.75 -27.09 -10.86
C THR A 683 -9.68 -26.58 -9.43
N ILE A 684 -9.04 -27.34 -8.55
CA ILE A 684 -8.80 -26.92 -7.16
C ILE A 684 -7.36 -26.48 -7.02
N CYS A 685 -7.15 -25.30 -6.43
CA CYS A 685 -5.83 -24.77 -6.17
C CYS A 685 -5.59 -24.49 -4.68
N ASP A 686 -4.34 -24.51 -4.26
CA ASP A 686 -3.91 -23.95 -2.98
C ASP A 686 -3.98 -22.41 -2.98
N ALA A 687 -3.59 -21.79 -1.87
CA ALA A 687 -3.63 -20.34 -1.71
C ALA A 687 -2.71 -19.57 -2.67
N ASN A 688 -1.69 -20.24 -3.25
CA ASN A 688 -0.74 -19.70 -4.22
C ASN A 688 -1.05 -20.13 -5.65
N TRP A 689 -2.28 -20.59 -5.91
CA TRP A 689 -2.76 -21.04 -7.22
C TRP A 689 -2.10 -22.31 -7.77
N ASN A 690 -1.39 -23.11 -6.96
CA ASN A 690 -0.91 -24.42 -7.40
C ASN A 690 -2.08 -25.39 -7.47
N GLN A 691 -2.27 -26.04 -8.62
CA GLN A 691 -3.30 -27.06 -8.78
C GLN A 691 -3.04 -28.24 -7.84
N VAL A 692 -4.02 -28.56 -6.99
CA VAL A 692 -3.95 -29.65 -6.02
C VAL A 692 -4.87 -30.82 -6.38
N ALA A 693 -5.98 -30.56 -7.09
CA ALA A 693 -6.93 -31.59 -7.51
C ALA A 693 -7.81 -31.11 -8.68
N GLU A 694 -8.55 -32.04 -9.27
CA GLU A 694 -9.71 -31.76 -10.12
C GLU A 694 -10.92 -32.46 -9.54
N LEU A 695 -12.06 -31.76 -9.49
CA LEU A 695 -13.31 -32.31 -8.99
C LEU A 695 -14.34 -32.43 -10.12
N PRO A 696 -15.09 -33.54 -10.20
CA PRO A 696 -16.17 -33.67 -11.18
C PRO A 696 -17.25 -32.60 -10.99
N VAL A 697 -17.79 -32.15 -12.11
CA VAL A 697 -18.85 -31.14 -12.16
C VAL A 697 -20.05 -31.70 -12.89
N THR A 698 -21.25 -31.44 -12.35
CA THR A 698 -22.51 -31.68 -13.06
C THR A 698 -23.26 -30.36 -13.20
N THR A 699 -23.75 -30.07 -14.40
CA THR A 699 -24.57 -28.89 -14.68
C THR A 699 -26.02 -29.30 -14.87
N GLU A 700 -26.93 -28.58 -14.23
CA GLU A 700 -28.36 -28.64 -14.46
C GLU A 700 -28.77 -27.41 -15.27
N GLY A 701 -28.26 -27.36 -16.51
CA GLY A 701 -28.47 -26.21 -17.40
C GLY A 701 -27.87 -24.90 -16.90
N PHE A 702 -26.81 -24.97 -16.06
CA PHE A 702 -26.22 -23.81 -15.39
C PHE A 702 -25.92 -22.65 -16.34
N MET A 703 -26.70 -21.59 -16.21
CA MET A 703 -26.57 -20.34 -16.97
C MET A 703 -27.03 -19.19 -16.09
N VAL A 704 -26.34 -18.05 -16.19
CA VAL A 704 -26.83 -16.81 -15.58
C VAL A 704 -27.73 -16.09 -16.57
N PRO A 705 -28.93 -15.66 -16.17
CA PRO A 705 -29.82 -14.87 -17.04
C PRO A 705 -29.27 -13.46 -17.24
N THR A 706 -29.79 -12.73 -18.23
CA THR A 706 -29.56 -11.29 -18.35
C THR A 706 -30.35 -10.53 -17.29
N GLY A 707 -29.80 -9.41 -16.82
CA GLY A 707 -30.43 -8.58 -15.80
C GLY A 707 -30.12 -9.07 -14.40
N GLU A 708 -31.00 -8.75 -13.46
CA GLU A 708 -30.81 -9.10 -12.05
C GLU A 708 -31.38 -10.48 -11.72
N PHE A 709 -30.65 -11.26 -10.94
CA PHE A 709 -31.05 -12.60 -10.51
C PHE A 709 -30.48 -12.94 -9.14
N ASP A 710 -31.07 -13.96 -8.52
CA ASP A 710 -30.62 -14.48 -7.23
C ASP A 710 -29.59 -15.58 -7.46
N PHE A 711 -28.48 -15.47 -6.76
CA PHE A 711 -27.39 -16.42 -6.73
C PHE A 711 -27.22 -16.95 -5.31
N GLN A 712 -27.09 -18.26 -5.16
CA GLN A 712 -26.92 -18.89 -3.85
C GLN A 712 -25.88 -20.00 -3.95
N ILE A 713 -25.09 -20.16 -2.89
CA ILE A 713 -24.20 -21.31 -2.73
C ILE A 713 -24.72 -22.12 -1.55
N THR A 714 -25.01 -23.39 -1.78
CA THR A 714 -25.32 -24.35 -0.72
C THR A 714 -24.26 -25.45 -0.70
N ALA A 715 -24.18 -26.18 0.39
CA ALA A 715 -23.24 -27.27 0.58
C ALA A 715 -23.84 -28.27 1.57
N ASP A 716 -23.32 -29.50 1.57
CA ASP A 716 -23.66 -30.49 2.58
C ASP A 716 -23.19 -30.03 3.97
N ASP A 717 -23.86 -30.51 5.02
CA ASP A 717 -23.52 -30.18 6.41
C ASP A 717 -22.04 -30.49 6.70
N GLY A 718 -21.32 -29.45 7.14
CA GLY A 718 -19.93 -29.48 7.56
C GLY A 718 -19.78 -29.29 9.07
N ALA A 719 -18.53 -29.35 9.56
CA ALA A 719 -18.23 -29.15 10.99
C ALA A 719 -18.50 -27.70 11.45
N ALA A 720 -18.26 -26.72 10.57
CA ALA A 720 -18.56 -25.31 10.77
C ALA A 720 -18.76 -24.62 9.42
N LEU A 721 -19.61 -23.59 9.35
CA LEU A 721 -19.92 -22.87 8.11
C LEU A 721 -18.77 -21.93 7.72
N PRO A 722 -18.09 -22.15 6.57
CA PRO A 722 -17.05 -21.25 6.11
C PRO A 722 -17.63 -19.92 5.60
N TRP A 723 -16.80 -18.88 5.62
CA TRP A 723 -16.97 -17.77 4.70
C TRP A 723 -16.50 -18.15 3.29
N LEU A 724 -17.08 -17.53 2.28
CA LEU A 724 -16.76 -17.70 0.88
C LEU A 724 -16.39 -16.35 0.28
N GLU A 725 -15.34 -16.31 -0.54
CA GLU A 725 -15.01 -15.17 -1.41
C GLU A 725 -15.28 -15.58 -2.86
N LEU A 726 -16.15 -14.85 -3.54
CA LEU A 726 -16.74 -15.25 -4.81
C LEU A 726 -16.48 -14.22 -5.91
N GLN A 727 -16.14 -14.71 -7.10
CA GLN A 727 -16.27 -14.00 -8.37
C GLN A 727 -17.01 -14.88 -9.37
N VAL A 728 -18.13 -14.38 -9.89
CA VAL A 728 -18.86 -14.98 -11.01
C VAL A 728 -18.65 -14.08 -12.22
N MET A 729 -18.25 -14.63 -13.37
CA MET A 729 -17.91 -13.84 -14.54
C MET A 729 -18.74 -14.18 -15.77
N THR A 730 -19.16 -13.14 -16.50
CA THR A 730 -19.74 -13.23 -17.85
C THR A 730 -18.90 -12.45 -18.85
N ARG A 731 -18.98 -12.83 -20.13
CA ARG A 731 -18.23 -12.20 -21.23
C ARG A 731 -19.16 -11.61 -22.28
N ASP A 732 -18.76 -10.50 -22.87
CA ASP A 732 -19.37 -9.99 -24.09
C ASP A 732 -18.73 -10.62 -25.34
N ALA A 733 -19.23 -10.28 -26.53
CA ALA A 733 -18.61 -10.65 -27.80
C ALA A 733 -17.13 -10.21 -27.83
N PRO A 734 -16.22 -11.07 -28.33
CA PRO A 734 -14.80 -10.75 -28.34
C PRO A 734 -14.44 -9.71 -29.41
N ILE A 735 -13.44 -8.90 -29.10
CA ILE A 735 -12.68 -8.15 -30.11
C ILE A 735 -11.70 -9.14 -30.77
N VAL A 736 -11.90 -9.40 -32.06
CA VAL A 736 -11.07 -10.35 -32.81
C VAL A 736 -9.89 -9.63 -33.46
N VAL A 737 -8.68 -10.03 -33.14
CA VAL A 737 -7.43 -9.47 -33.69
C VAL A 737 -6.73 -10.56 -34.52
N PRO A 738 -6.77 -10.48 -35.87
CA PRO A 738 -6.10 -11.45 -36.73
C PRO A 738 -4.58 -11.44 -36.51
N ASP A 739 -3.95 -12.61 -36.44
CA ASP A 739 -2.49 -12.72 -36.32
C ASP A 739 -1.91 -13.43 -37.56
N PRO A 740 -1.24 -12.71 -38.48
CA PRO A 740 -0.71 -13.31 -39.70
C PRO A 740 0.48 -14.26 -39.47
N GLU A 741 1.00 -14.36 -38.25
CA GLU A 741 2.11 -15.25 -37.87
C GLU A 741 1.64 -16.56 -37.19
N GLN A 742 0.33 -16.78 -37.04
CA GLN A 742 -0.25 -17.98 -36.40
C GLN A 742 -0.79 -19.02 -37.37
#